data_AF-A0ABD3IFY6-F1
#
_entry.id   AF-A0ABD3IFY6-F1
#
_cell.length_a   1.000
_cell.length_b   1.000
_cell.length_c   1.000
_cell.angle_alpha   90.00
_cell.angle_beta   90.00
_cell.angle_gamma   90.00
#
_symmetry.space_group_name_H-M   'P 1'
#
loop_
_entity.id
_entity.type
_entity.pdbx_description
1 polymer ?
#
loop_
_entity_poly.entity_id
_entity_poly.type
_entity_poly.pdbx_seq_one_letter_code
_entity_poly.pdbx_strand_id
1 'polypeptide(L)'
;MDEKPKPPKDVTWDDDVEEIGDDYPAPKGLNEPRLTYIPEDVRDRRNHPALERAQIALKEQLATKKQDLEDRIYEQGSFLRRATKRREEAGVALYGMQKSLATLHLALHKDAEELTKAAEAHRKADEELFKTRQMHREKSGEMGKLRDKLELTRQELDDLLNSLKQVERYSQEIKGEIAVNRRKTYAAEEAMSAAEKHKKDQDHQISLMQARLKHQYEKQALVRAQLEVQERETKLANKALSEAGTEMDSINQEKKQVAVQWQSSLLVLSRCDEALQGLIDAIADQKEQEKSVDIEKESYKKVIRKEQELAEKQQAILRKIDREMKAVQKQTQAAIAKRLAYFEQYRKLVVSLEQIEAAVRKLKVERTHLETHLKIQDRELTRQSEGTHELEHKILENLVEHISLEKKAAQNTLHSIAKLRGMAKKEDMIATEIQFDLARIRVDVLSVQAYNENIKQAMDAVNKEVEEKLSHAGKVQTEIRKRHAEIEMKTKEIDRLNKTFFKLTADMKLGDQTPWEHIITNLKYEIQKITRSSSEKQKRWLVMQTNLINVVNSTNEVSESYQEKAVQSITLNQRKVRIETQAEAIRKFIKEVEKKVTTKQGVIVRLNDMVAKNATLEKLLKSQNENLQAANYAHLKELGRDLVALEEKIREMTAERSYAVKHLDELEHHAMLWKYKITFELKTQAQIDPNVGRAVIMALKKQCDRLQLTHDGLALVREKLIAGLENRVENRKIIDTKVKVMAQRKGFDGPASIEANLMKGCAELKKVTKESDKISEKIDTQLEVLDEKRNKITGEAEELVDCIQDSVKKQESLRMQLKETSHRRSTELMATALQQRMCKRYEDIRNNKWSVQIKSTVENDLEETQNKCGLLGNVVQMLMQQLPEILPKLDMLAVQISLANKKLTFPY
;
A
#
# COMPACT_ATOMS: atom_id res chain seq x y z
N MET A 1 -3.82 -124.68 1.37
CA MET A 1 -4.02 -124.11 0.02
C MET A 1 -2.64 -123.72 -0.50
N ASP A 2 -1.74 -124.67 -0.76
CA ASP A 2 -1.80 -125.87 -1.64
C ASP A 2 -1.50 -125.46 -3.09
N GLU A 3 -0.55 -126.08 -3.82
CA GLU A 3 0.10 -127.39 -3.64
C GLU A 3 1.66 -127.36 -3.56
N LYS A 4 2.29 -128.53 -3.39
CA LYS A 4 3.76 -128.81 -3.37
C LYS A 4 4.17 -129.46 -4.73
N PRO A 5 5.43 -129.90 -5.03
CA PRO A 5 6.77 -129.77 -4.38
C PRO A 5 7.85 -129.25 -5.41
N LYS A 6 9.20 -129.43 -5.37
CA LYS A 6 10.28 -129.39 -4.35
C LYS A 6 11.64 -129.05 -5.06
N PRO A 7 12.62 -128.41 -4.37
CA PRO A 7 14.06 -128.46 -4.69
C PRO A 7 14.80 -129.39 -3.68
N PRO A 8 16.14 -129.35 -3.46
CA PRO A 8 17.32 -128.97 -4.28
C PRO A 8 18.32 -130.16 -4.40
N LYS A 9 19.61 -129.94 -4.74
CA LYS A 9 20.80 -130.32 -3.91
C LYS A 9 22.18 -130.15 -4.59
N ASP A 10 23.20 -129.86 -3.77
CA ASP A 10 24.63 -130.13 -4.01
C ASP A 10 24.97 -131.62 -3.78
N VAL A 11 26.10 -132.11 -4.33
CA VAL A 11 27.07 -133.02 -3.67
C VAL A 11 28.34 -133.20 -4.54
N THR A 12 29.42 -133.66 -3.92
CA THR A 12 30.81 -133.77 -4.44
C THR A 12 31.35 -135.22 -4.41
N TRP A 13 32.56 -135.40 -4.97
CA TRP A 13 33.48 -136.55 -4.87
C TRP A 13 33.28 -137.78 -5.81
N ASP A 14 34.38 -138.07 -6.53
CA ASP A 14 35.11 -139.33 -6.80
C ASP A 14 34.53 -140.57 -7.51
N ASP A 15 35.32 -140.99 -8.52
CA ASP A 15 35.93 -142.31 -8.80
C ASP A 15 35.09 -143.60 -9.03
N ASP A 16 35.85 -144.67 -9.32
CA ASP A 16 35.53 -146.03 -9.80
C ASP A 16 35.07 -146.12 -11.28
N VAL A 17 35.83 -146.61 -12.28
CA VAL A 17 36.84 -147.71 -12.42
C VAL A 17 36.18 -149.09 -12.70
N GLU A 18 36.92 -149.97 -13.39
CA GLU A 18 36.57 -151.33 -13.86
C GLU A 18 35.59 -151.43 -15.05
N GLU A 19 35.52 -152.54 -15.83
CA GLU A 19 36.54 -153.42 -16.46
C GLU A 19 35.82 -154.27 -17.56
N ILE A 20 36.53 -155.13 -18.32
CA ILE A 20 36.03 -156.25 -19.18
C ILE A 20 35.37 -155.78 -20.51
N GLY A 21 35.57 -156.43 -21.68
CA GLY A 21 36.44 -157.55 -22.07
C GLY A 21 36.02 -158.16 -23.43
N ASP A 22 36.93 -158.92 -24.07
CA ASP A 22 36.70 -160.04 -25.04
C ASP A 22 36.01 -159.72 -26.43
N ASP A 23 36.26 -160.41 -27.57
CA ASP A 23 37.34 -161.35 -27.95
C ASP A 23 37.47 -161.62 -29.49
N TYR A 24 38.70 -161.90 -29.97
CA TYR A 24 39.16 -162.75 -31.13
C TYR A 24 38.53 -162.67 -32.57
N PRO A 25 39.07 -163.37 -33.63
CA PRO A 25 40.39 -164.01 -33.80
C PRO A 25 41.17 -163.79 -35.14
N ALA A 26 42.50 -163.54 -35.03
CA ALA A 26 43.68 -164.25 -35.65
C ALA A 26 43.74 -164.63 -37.18
N PRO A 27 44.77 -165.34 -37.73
CA PRO A 27 46.19 -165.55 -37.33
C PRO A 27 47.31 -165.49 -38.45
N LYS A 28 48.56 -165.13 -38.10
CA LYS A 28 49.91 -165.60 -38.66
C LYS A 28 50.21 -165.33 -40.16
N GLY A 29 51.44 -165.28 -40.72
CA GLY A 29 52.88 -165.45 -40.35
C GLY A 29 53.76 -165.29 -41.64
N LEU A 30 55.09 -165.49 -41.77
CA LEU A 30 56.26 -165.67 -40.89
C LEU A 30 57.58 -165.70 -41.73
N ASN A 31 58.77 -165.44 -41.12
CA ASN A 31 60.16 -165.86 -41.48
C ASN A 31 60.97 -165.30 -42.70
N GLU A 32 62.27 -165.05 -42.44
CA GLU A 32 63.45 -165.06 -43.37
C GLU A 32 63.98 -166.54 -43.56
N PRO A 33 65.16 -166.93 -44.14
CA PRO A 33 66.35 -166.17 -44.63
C PRO A 33 67.20 -166.72 -45.84
N ARG A 34 68.25 -165.96 -46.22
CA ARG A 34 69.64 -166.32 -46.66
C ARG A 34 70.00 -167.45 -47.71
N LEU A 35 70.64 -166.98 -48.81
CA LEU A 35 71.99 -167.37 -49.37
C LEU A 35 72.30 -168.66 -50.22
N THR A 36 73.22 -168.44 -51.19
CA THR A 36 74.31 -169.30 -51.79
C THR A 36 74.12 -170.32 -52.95
N TYR A 37 75.13 -170.32 -53.86
CA TYR A 37 75.56 -171.31 -54.91
C TYR A 37 74.60 -171.65 -56.11
N ILE A 38 74.97 -171.82 -57.41
CA ILE A 38 76.19 -172.23 -58.20
C ILE A 38 76.37 -173.78 -58.22
N PRO A 39 76.78 -174.53 -59.30
CA PRO A 39 77.28 -174.18 -60.66
C PRO A 39 76.72 -174.96 -61.92
N GLU A 40 77.18 -174.52 -63.12
CA GLU A 40 77.67 -175.25 -64.34
C GLU A 40 76.86 -176.10 -65.39
N ASP A 41 77.01 -175.63 -66.64
CA ASP A 41 77.15 -176.27 -68.00
C ASP A 41 75.97 -176.92 -68.78
N VAL A 42 76.19 -177.06 -70.10
CA VAL A 42 75.30 -177.49 -71.22
C VAL A 42 74.13 -176.52 -71.50
N ARG A 43 74.23 -175.46 -72.34
CA ARG A 43 74.60 -175.31 -73.77
C ARG A 43 73.48 -175.61 -74.78
N ASP A 44 73.34 -174.66 -75.73
CA ASP A 44 72.54 -174.66 -76.97
C ASP A 44 71.02 -174.94 -76.86
N ARG A 45 70.14 -174.18 -77.52
CA ARG A 45 70.27 -173.55 -78.85
C ARG A 45 69.97 -172.05 -78.82
N ARG A 46 71.02 -171.22 -78.74
CA ARG A 46 70.97 -169.84 -79.24
C ARG A 46 71.27 -169.87 -80.75
N ASN A 47 71.38 -168.69 -81.38
CA ASN A 47 71.89 -168.48 -82.73
C ASN A 47 70.93 -168.90 -83.88
N HIS A 48 69.88 -168.10 -84.10
CA HIS A 48 69.40 -167.84 -85.46
C HIS A 48 69.75 -166.37 -85.82
N PRO A 49 70.33 -166.06 -87.00
CA PRO A 49 70.93 -164.74 -87.28
C PRO A 49 70.03 -163.51 -87.17
N ALA A 50 68.70 -163.69 -87.11
CA ALA A 50 67.73 -162.61 -87.01
C ALA A 50 67.50 -162.04 -85.59
N LEU A 51 68.00 -162.69 -84.53
CA LEU A 51 67.62 -162.35 -83.13
C LEU A 51 68.71 -161.62 -82.33
N GLU A 52 69.97 -161.69 -82.74
CA GLU A 52 71.11 -161.21 -81.94
C GLU A 52 71.09 -159.67 -81.75
N ARG A 53 70.79 -158.92 -82.83
CA ARG A 53 70.58 -157.46 -82.79
C ARG A 53 69.48 -157.01 -81.82
N ALA A 54 68.49 -157.84 -81.53
CA ALA A 54 67.38 -157.48 -80.64
C ALA A 54 67.70 -157.70 -79.15
N GLN A 55 68.64 -158.59 -78.82
CA GLN A 55 68.94 -158.94 -77.42
C GLN A 55 69.88 -157.93 -76.75
N ILE A 56 70.87 -157.40 -77.48
CA ILE A 56 71.82 -156.39 -76.96
C ILE A 56 71.07 -155.12 -76.54
N ALA A 57 70.22 -154.60 -77.43
CA ALA A 57 69.45 -153.37 -77.22
C ALA A 57 68.47 -153.41 -76.03
N LEU A 58 68.14 -154.60 -75.51
CA LEU A 58 67.25 -154.76 -74.36
C LEU A 58 67.98 -154.61 -73.00
N LYS A 59 69.27 -154.98 -72.94
CA LYS A 59 70.03 -155.01 -71.68
C LYS A 59 70.35 -153.61 -71.16
N GLU A 60 70.68 -152.71 -72.08
CA GLU A 60 71.07 -151.32 -71.84
C GLU A 60 69.90 -150.45 -71.31
N GLN A 61 68.67 -150.78 -71.72
CA GLN A 61 67.44 -150.08 -71.30
C GLN A 61 67.03 -150.30 -69.84
N LEU A 62 67.48 -151.41 -69.22
CA LEU A 62 67.09 -151.75 -67.85
C LEU A 62 67.99 -151.11 -66.79
N ALA A 63 69.27 -150.84 -67.13
CA ALA A 63 70.21 -150.22 -66.21
C ALA A 63 69.86 -148.74 -65.93
N THR A 64 69.65 -147.95 -67.00
CA THR A 64 69.30 -146.52 -66.91
C THR A 64 68.01 -146.26 -66.14
N LYS A 65 67.02 -147.14 -66.29
CA LYS A 65 65.73 -147.07 -65.56
C LYS A 65 65.83 -147.23 -64.04
N LYS A 66 66.86 -147.90 -63.52
CA LYS A 66 67.03 -148.07 -62.06
C LYS A 66 67.39 -146.73 -61.41
N GLN A 67 68.35 -146.02 -62.02
CA GLN A 67 68.87 -144.75 -61.52
C GLN A 67 67.78 -143.65 -61.53
N ASP A 68 67.03 -143.57 -62.64
CA ASP A 68 65.82 -142.73 -62.85
C ASP A 68 64.74 -142.82 -61.75
N LEU A 69 64.74 -143.90 -60.94
CA LEU A 69 63.78 -144.15 -59.87
C LEU A 69 64.35 -143.86 -58.47
N GLU A 70 65.64 -144.06 -58.25
CA GLU A 70 66.31 -143.83 -56.97
C GLU A 70 66.32 -142.33 -56.62
N ASP A 71 66.58 -141.45 -57.59
CA ASP A 71 66.55 -139.99 -57.42
C ASP A 71 65.15 -139.47 -57.04
N ARG A 72 64.09 -140.00 -57.67
CA ARG A 72 62.69 -139.58 -57.45
C ARG A 72 62.21 -139.84 -56.03
N ILE A 73 62.68 -140.92 -55.40
CA ILE A 73 62.34 -141.25 -54.01
C ILE A 73 62.92 -140.19 -53.06
N TYR A 74 64.13 -139.71 -53.33
CA TYR A 74 64.77 -138.64 -52.55
C TYR A 74 64.03 -137.30 -52.69
N GLU A 75 63.66 -136.90 -53.92
CA GLU A 75 62.87 -135.70 -54.16
C GLU A 75 61.53 -135.72 -53.42
N GLN A 76 60.79 -136.83 -53.48
CA GLN A 76 59.50 -136.97 -52.78
C GLN A 76 59.66 -136.92 -51.25
N GLY A 77 60.72 -137.51 -50.69
CA GLY A 77 61.05 -137.37 -49.27
C GLY A 77 61.28 -135.92 -48.85
N SER A 78 61.93 -135.11 -49.69
CA SER A 78 62.11 -133.68 -49.46
C SER A 78 60.80 -132.87 -49.52
N PHE A 79 59.82 -133.33 -50.32
CA PHE A 79 58.52 -132.68 -50.46
C PHE A 79 57.62 -132.97 -49.26
N LEU A 80 57.60 -134.24 -48.79
CA LEU A 80 56.84 -134.65 -47.62
C LEU A 80 57.22 -133.85 -46.36
N ARG A 81 58.52 -133.68 -46.08
CA ARG A 81 59.02 -132.87 -44.95
C ARG A 81 58.64 -131.39 -45.05
N ARG A 82 58.52 -130.84 -46.26
CA ARG A 82 58.05 -129.46 -46.49
C ARG A 82 56.53 -129.34 -46.30
N ALA A 83 55.77 -130.38 -46.65
CA ALA A 83 54.33 -130.43 -46.45
C ALA A 83 53.94 -130.58 -44.96
N THR A 84 54.65 -131.41 -44.17
CA THR A 84 54.40 -131.53 -42.72
C THR A 84 54.68 -130.23 -42.00
N LYS A 85 55.83 -129.58 -42.27
CA LYS A 85 56.17 -128.28 -41.67
C LYS A 85 55.12 -127.20 -41.96
N ARG A 86 54.61 -127.12 -43.19
CA ARG A 86 53.50 -126.19 -43.53
C ARG A 86 52.20 -126.51 -42.78
N ARG A 87 51.91 -127.79 -42.53
CA ARG A 87 50.74 -128.21 -41.74
C ARG A 87 50.88 -127.80 -40.27
N GLU A 88 52.10 -127.90 -39.72
CA GLU A 88 52.43 -127.46 -38.36
C GLU A 88 52.36 -125.92 -38.25
N GLU A 89 52.95 -125.19 -39.19
CA GLU A 89 52.87 -123.72 -39.29
C GLU A 89 51.41 -123.24 -39.40
N ALA A 90 50.60 -123.90 -40.23
CA ALA A 90 49.17 -123.60 -40.34
C ALA A 90 48.39 -123.93 -39.05
N GLY A 91 48.74 -125.02 -38.35
CA GLY A 91 48.13 -125.38 -37.06
C GLY A 91 48.42 -124.34 -35.97
N VAL A 92 49.67 -123.85 -35.89
CA VAL A 92 50.06 -122.77 -34.96
C VAL A 92 49.34 -121.47 -35.30
N ALA A 93 49.22 -121.12 -36.59
CA ALA A 93 48.45 -119.96 -37.02
C ALA A 93 46.96 -120.06 -36.64
N LEU A 94 46.35 -121.24 -36.81
CA LEU A 94 44.94 -121.48 -36.48
C LEU A 94 44.69 -121.38 -34.96
N TYR A 95 45.59 -121.92 -34.13
CA TYR A 95 45.56 -121.71 -32.67
C TYR A 95 45.75 -120.24 -32.29
N GLY A 96 46.62 -119.51 -33.00
CA GLY A 96 46.76 -118.05 -32.86
C GLY A 96 45.46 -117.29 -33.15
N MET A 97 44.74 -117.67 -34.21
CA MET A 97 43.42 -117.10 -34.54
C MET A 97 42.33 -117.50 -33.55
N GLN A 98 42.35 -118.73 -33.00
CA GLN A 98 41.44 -119.13 -31.93
C GLN A 98 41.68 -118.31 -30.64
N LYS A 99 42.95 -118.05 -30.29
CA LYS A 99 43.29 -117.20 -29.14
C LYS A 99 42.87 -115.75 -29.36
N SER A 100 43.09 -115.17 -30.55
CA SER A 100 42.67 -113.79 -30.83
C SER A 100 41.14 -113.64 -30.88
N LEU A 101 40.43 -114.62 -31.44
CA LEU A 101 38.96 -114.69 -31.41
C LEU A 101 38.42 -114.79 -29.98
N ALA A 102 39.03 -115.61 -29.11
CA ALA A 102 38.66 -115.68 -27.70
C ALA A 102 38.86 -114.32 -26.99
N THR A 103 39.95 -113.61 -27.24
CA THR A 103 40.14 -112.25 -26.68
C THR A 103 39.17 -111.22 -27.25
N LEU A 104 38.77 -111.33 -28.53
CA LEU A 104 37.76 -110.46 -29.14
C LEU A 104 36.36 -110.71 -28.57
N HIS A 105 35.98 -111.97 -28.33
CA HIS A 105 34.72 -112.29 -27.65
C HIS A 105 34.69 -111.73 -26.22
N LEU A 106 35.81 -111.84 -25.49
CA LEU A 106 35.91 -111.33 -24.11
C LEU A 106 35.93 -109.79 -24.06
N ALA A 107 36.49 -109.12 -25.08
CA ALA A 107 36.34 -107.68 -25.25
C ALA A 107 34.88 -107.30 -25.56
N LEU A 108 34.26 -107.91 -26.58
CA LEU A 108 32.88 -107.60 -26.98
C LEU A 108 31.85 -107.84 -25.86
N HIS A 109 32.07 -108.82 -24.99
CA HIS A 109 31.24 -109.00 -23.78
C HIS A 109 31.41 -107.86 -22.76
N LYS A 110 32.64 -107.33 -22.58
CA LYS A 110 32.87 -106.14 -21.74
C LYS A 110 32.26 -104.90 -22.36
N ASP A 111 32.43 -104.68 -23.66
CA ASP A 111 31.85 -103.56 -24.38
C ASP A 111 30.31 -103.57 -24.29
N ALA A 112 29.69 -104.76 -24.37
CA ALA A 112 28.25 -104.94 -24.16
C ALA A 112 27.80 -104.68 -22.70
N GLU A 113 28.59 -105.10 -21.72
CA GLU A 113 28.38 -104.76 -20.31
C GLU A 113 28.53 -103.25 -20.04
N GLU A 114 29.48 -102.57 -20.69
CA GLU A 114 29.68 -101.13 -20.54
C GLU A 114 28.58 -100.34 -21.26
N LEU A 115 28.13 -100.78 -22.43
CA LEU A 115 26.98 -100.21 -23.14
C LEU A 115 25.66 -100.36 -22.36
N THR A 116 25.43 -101.50 -21.70
CA THR A 116 24.22 -101.68 -20.85
C THR A 116 24.28 -100.82 -19.59
N LYS A 117 25.44 -100.73 -18.92
CA LYS A 117 25.66 -99.80 -17.79
C LYS A 117 25.49 -98.34 -18.21
N ALA A 118 25.98 -97.97 -19.39
CA ALA A 118 25.82 -96.63 -19.96
C ALA A 118 24.35 -96.32 -20.31
N ALA A 119 23.61 -97.27 -20.89
CA ALA A 119 22.18 -97.11 -21.19
C ALA A 119 21.34 -96.97 -19.91
N GLU A 120 21.65 -97.72 -18.85
CA GLU A 120 21.04 -97.53 -17.53
C GLU A 120 21.34 -96.16 -16.93
N ALA A 121 22.59 -95.68 -17.03
CA ALA A 121 22.98 -94.36 -16.55
C ALA A 121 22.26 -93.25 -17.32
N HIS A 122 22.18 -93.37 -18.65
CA HIS A 122 21.42 -92.46 -19.51
C HIS A 122 19.95 -92.41 -19.12
N ARG A 123 19.30 -93.58 -18.97
CA ARG A 123 17.90 -93.66 -18.55
C ARG A 123 17.67 -93.00 -17.18
N LYS A 124 18.56 -93.21 -16.20
CA LYS A 124 18.46 -92.57 -14.88
C LYS A 124 18.59 -91.04 -15.00
N ALA A 125 19.54 -90.56 -15.80
CA ALA A 125 19.70 -89.14 -16.09
C ALA A 125 18.48 -88.55 -16.81
N ASP A 126 17.88 -89.25 -17.79
CA ASP A 126 16.68 -88.82 -18.50
C ASP A 126 15.43 -88.80 -17.59
N GLU A 127 15.30 -89.76 -16.65
CA GLU A 127 14.24 -89.74 -15.64
C GLU A 127 14.39 -88.57 -14.65
N GLU A 128 15.62 -88.24 -14.23
CA GLU A 128 15.92 -87.07 -13.38
C GLU A 128 15.74 -85.74 -14.14
N LEU A 129 16.15 -85.70 -15.41
CA LEU A 129 15.99 -84.57 -16.31
C LEU A 129 14.50 -84.34 -16.66
N PHE A 130 13.68 -85.38 -16.74
CA PHE A 130 12.23 -85.27 -16.83
C PHE A 130 11.63 -84.69 -15.54
N LYS A 131 11.97 -85.24 -14.37
CA LYS A 131 11.50 -84.77 -13.05
C LYS A 131 11.86 -83.30 -12.81
N THR A 132 13.10 -82.92 -13.09
CA THR A 132 13.56 -81.52 -12.96
C THR A 132 12.92 -80.58 -13.98
N ARG A 133 12.69 -81.01 -15.24
CA ARG A 133 11.91 -80.23 -16.23
C ARG A 133 10.45 -80.05 -15.79
N GLN A 134 9.82 -81.06 -15.20
CA GLN A 134 8.47 -80.94 -14.63
C GLN A 134 8.44 -79.96 -13.47
N MET A 135 9.30 -80.14 -12.45
CA MET A 135 9.41 -79.23 -11.31
C MET A 135 9.72 -77.79 -11.75
N HIS A 136 10.59 -77.60 -12.75
CA HIS A 136 10.88 -76.29 -13.31
C HIS A 136 9.66 -75.70 -14.03
N ARG A 137 8.89 -76.49 -14.78
CA ARG A 137 7.64 -76.02 -15.43
C ARG A 137 6.58 -75.61 -14.39
N GLU A 138 6.43 -76.40 -13.33
CA GLU A 138 5.49 -76.10 -12.23
C GLU A 138 5.93 -74.83 -11.47
N LYS A 139 7.19 -74.73 -11.06
CA LYS A 139 7.73 -73.53 -10.41
C LYS A 139 7.77 -72.30 -11.32
N SER A 140 7.98 -72.48 -12.63
CA SER A 140 7.86 -71.41 -13.62
C SER A 140 6.41 -70.91 -13.73
N GLY A 141 5.42 -71.82 -13.72
CA GLY A 141 4.00 -71.47 -13.69
C GLY A 141 3.54 -70.81 -12.38
N GLU A 142 4.08 -71.23 -11.23
CA GLU A 142 3.90 -70.52 -9.95
C GLU A 142 4.53 -69.12 -9.98
N MET A 143 5.77 -68.99 -10.48
CA MET A 143 6.48 -67.72 -10.63
C MET A 143 5.89 -66.82 -11.73
N GLY A 144 5.07 -67.37 -12.64
CA GLY A 144 4.17 -66.63 -13.52
C GLY A 144 3.03 -66.05 -12.71
N LYS A 145 2.20 -66.91 -12.09
CA LYS A 145 1.07 -66.49 -11.25
C LYS A 145 1.44 -65.53 -10.12
N LEU A 146 2.65 -65.62 -9.58
CA LEU A 146 3.19 -64.68 -8.59
C LEU A 146 3.64 -63.35 -9.22
N ARG A 147 4.16 -63.35 -10.44
CA ARG A 147 4.41 -62.12 -11.22
C ARG A 147 3.09 -61.45 -11.60
N ASP A 148 2.12 -62.19 -12.14
CA ASP A 148 0.80 -61.66 -12.51
C ASP A 148 0.12 -60.97 -11.31
N LYS A 149 0.17 -61.60 -10.12
CA LYS A 149 -0.32 -61.02 -8.86
C LYS A 149 0.51 -59.84 -8.36
N LEU A 150 1.81 -59.85 -8.56
CA LEU A 150 2.71 -58.75 -8.17
C LEU A 150 2.56 -57.55 -9.11
N GLU A 151 2.23 -57.77 -10.39
CA GLU A 151 1.88 -56.72 -11.35
C GLU A 151 0.48 -56.18 -11.07
N LEU A 152 -0.50 -57.03 -10.72
CA LEU A 152 -1.80 -56.57 -10.25
C LEU A 152 -1.69 -55.72 -8.98
N THR A 153 -0.99 -56.19 -7.95
CA THR A 153 -0.82 -55.42 -6.71
C THR A 153 0.08 -54.18 -6.89
N ARG A 154 0.94 -54.14 -7.92
CA ARG A 154 1.62 -52.90 -8.33
C ARG A 154 0.66 -51.92 -8.99
N GLN A 155 -0.23 -52.37 -9.89
CA GLN A 155 -1.25 -51.53 -10.49
C GLN A 155 -2.20 -50.98 -9.42
N GLU A 156 -2.70 -51.83 -8.50
CA GLU A 156 -3.48 -51.41 -7.34
C GLU A 156 -2.72 -50.40 -6.46
N LEU A 157 -1.42 -50.61 -6.21
CA LEU A 157 -0.60 -49.70 -5.42
C LEU A 157 -0.27 -48.38 -6.15
N ASP A 158 -0.10 -48.39 -7.47
CA ASP A 158 0.09 -47.19 -8.29
C ASP A 158 -1.21 -46.39 -8.41
N ASP A 159 -2.36 -47.05 -8.57
CA ASP A 159 -3.69 -46.42 -8.54
C ASP A 159 -4.01 -45.86 -7.14
N LEU A 160 -3.70 -46.59 -6.08
CA LEU A 160 -3.79 -46.08 -4.71
C LEU A 160 -2.83 -44.90 -4.49
N LEU A 161 -1.59 -44.96 -4.98
CA LEU A 161 -0.66 -43.82 -4.96
C LEU A 161 -1.16 -42.63 -5.79
N ASN A 162 -1.85 -42.85 -6.89
CA ASN A 162 -2.41 -41.79 -7.72
C ASN A 162 -3.63 -41.14 -7.05
N SER A 163 -4.50 -41.95 -6.43
CA SER A 163 -5.59 -41.47 -5.57
C SER A 163 -5.05 -40.70 -4.35
N LEU A 164 -3.96 -41.18 -3.73
CA LEU A 164 -3.30 -40.52 -2.61
C LEU A 164 -2.69 -39.18 -3.04
N LYS A 165 -1.94 -39.13 -4.16
CA LYS A 165 -1.43 -37.86 -4.74
C LYS A 165 -2.57 -36.89 -5.06
N GLN A 166 -3.73 -37.38 -5.52
CA GLN A 166 -4.91 -36.54 -5.79
C GLN A 166 -5.53 -36.01 -4.48
N VAL A 167 -5.68 -36.85 -3.46
CA VAL A 167 -6.15 -36.45 -2.12
C VAL A 167 -5.17 -35.52 -1.42
N GLU A 168 -3.85 -35.70 -1.60
CA GLU A 168 -2.82 -34.80 -1.10
C GLU A 168 -2.87 -33.44 -1.81
N ARG A 169 -3.06 -33.41 -3.14
CA ARG A 169 -3.29 -32.17 -3.89
C ARG A 169 -4.53 -31.46 -3.40
N TYR A 170 -5.69 -32.13 -3.33
CA TYR A 170 -6.90 -31.54 -2.76
C TYR A 170 -6.71 -31.10 -1.30
N SER A 171 -5.93 -31.83 -0.49
CA SER A 171 -5.60 -31.42 0.88
C SER A 171 -4.73 -30.16 0.93
N GLN A 172 -3.77 -30.02 0.02
CA GLN A 172 -2.92 -28.82 -0.10
C GLN A 172 -3.70 -27.63 -0.67
N GLU A 173 -4.56 -27.86 -1.66
CA GLU A 173 -5.48 -26.87 -2.23
C GLU A 173 -6.47 -26.38 -1.17
N ILE A 174 -7.15 -27.28 -0.45
CA ILE A 174 -8.06 -26.93 0.66
C ILE A 174 -7.30 -26.22 1.80
N LYS A 175 -6.07 -26.62 2.14
CA LYS A 175 -5.23 -25.87 3.11
C LYS A 175 -4.88 -24.47 2.58
N GLY A 176 -4.61 -24.33 1.29
CA GLY A 176 -4.37 -23.06 0.61
C GLY A 176 -5.62 -22.17 0.62
N GLU A 177 -6.78 -22.72 0.26
CA GLU A 177 -8.07 -22.03 0.30
C GLU A 177 -8.48 -21.65 1.72
N ILE A 178 -8.27 -22.50 2.72
CA ILE A 178 -8.50 -22.17 4.13
C ILE A 178 -7.54 -21.07 4.59
N ALA A 179 -6.27 -21.07 4.16
CA ALA A 179 -5.33 -20.00 4.48
C ALA A 179 -5.68 -18.67 3.77
N VAL A 180 -6.11 -18.73 2.51
CA VAL A 180 -6.61 -17.58 1.74
C VAL A 180 -7.91 -17.05 2.34
N ASN A 181 -8.85 -17.92 2.72
CA ASN A 181 -10.10 -17.53 3.33
C ASN A 181 -9.90 -17.00 4.75
N ARG A 182 -8.98 -17.55 5.56
CA ARG A 182 -8.56 -16.94 6.83
C ARG A 182 -7.94 -15.55 6.64
N ARG A 183 -7.13 -15.35 5.59
CA ARG A 183 -6.61 -14.01 5.24
C ARG A 183 -7.74 -13.07 4.78
N LYS A 184 -8.72 -13.55 4.00
CA LYS A 184 -9.90 -12.76 3.62
C LYS A 184 -10.79 -12.42 4.82
N THR A 185 -11.02 -13.35 5.75
CA THR A 185 -11.81 -13.07 6.97
C THR A 185 -11.07 -12.12 7.88
N TYR A 186 -9.76 -12.29 8.13
CA TYR A 186 -9.00 -11.32 8.93
C TYR A 186 -8.92 -9.94 8.26
N ALA A 187 -8.76 -9.85 6.93
CA ALA A 187 -8.82 -8.57 6.22
C ALA A 187 -10.23 -7.95 6.25
N ALA A 188 -11.29 -8.77 6.22
CA ALA A 188 -12.67 -8.30 6.37
C ALA A 188 -13.00 -7.89 7.81
N GLU A 189 -12.46 -8.57 8.82
CA GLU A 189 -12.57 -8.22 10.24
C GLU A 189 -11.77 -6.95 10.56
N GLU A 190 -10.59 -6.77 9.98
CA GLU A 190 -9.80 -5.54 10.09
C GLU A 190 -10.52 -4.37 9.39
N ALA A 191 -11.07 -4.58 8.19
CA ALA A 191 -11.89 -3.59 7.50
C ALA A 191 -13.20 -3.27 8.24
N MET A 192 -13.87 -4.27 8.81
CA MET A 192 -15.05 -4.10 9.67
C MET A 192 -14.70 -3.33 10.95
N SER A 193 -13.58 -3.65 11.61
CA SER A 193 -13.10 -2.96 12.81
C SER A 193 -12.72 -1.51 12.52
N ALA A 194 -12.07 -1.25 11.38
CA ALA A 194 -11.80 0.10 10.89
C ALA A 194 -13.09 0.87 10.54
N ALA A 195 -14.06 0.22 9.90
CA ALA A 195 -15.37 0.81 9.60
C ALA A 195 -16.20 1.07 10.87
N GLU A 196 -16.18 0.17 11.85
CA GLU A 196 -16.77 0.37 13.18
C GLU A 196 -16.12 1.54 13.91
N LYS A 197 -14.79 1.66 13.83
CA LYS A 197 -14.07 2.80 14.43
C LYS A 197 -14.45 4.10 13.75
N HIS A 198 -14.44 4.17 12.42
CA HIS A 198 -14.91 5.33 11.68
C HIS A 198 -16.39 5.66 11.96
N LYS A 199 -17.24 4.63 12.17
CA LYS A 199 -18.63 4.83 12.58
C LYS A 199 -18.72 5.39 14.01
N LYS A 200 -17.95 4.88 14.97
CA LYS A 200 -17.87 5.42 16.34
C LYS A 200 -17.35 6.86 16.36
N ASP A 201 -16.38 7.19 15.50
CA ASP A 201 -15.88 8.55 15.31
C ASP A 201 -16.96 9.46 14.66
N GLN A 202 -17.75 8.95 13.71
CA GLN A 202 -18.92 9.65 13.15
C GLN A 202 -20.03 9.84 14.19
N ASP A 203 -20.40 8.81 14.96
CA ASP A 203 -21.42 8.88 16.01
C ASP A 203 -21.01 9.88 17.10
N HIS A 204 -19.72 9.97 17.43
CA HIS A 204 -19.19 11.00 18.32
C HIS A 204 -19.25 12.40 17.69
N GLN A 205 -18.94 12.56 16.40
CA GLN A 205 -19.14 13.83 15.68
C GLN A 205 -20.63 14.22 15.61
N ILE A 206 -21.54 13.27 15.37
CA ILE A 206 -22.99 13.48 15.36
C ILE A 206 -23.46 13.93 16.74
N SER A 207 -23.00 13.30 17.82
CA SER A 207 -23.28 13.72 19.20
C SER A 207 -22.77 15.16 19.48
N LEU A 208 -21.54 15.49 19.05
CA LEU A 208 -21.01 16.85 19.12
C LEU A 208 -21.82 17.86 18.28
N MET A 209 -22.26 17.49 17.08
CA MET A 209 -23.11 18.31 16.21
C MET A 209 -24.49 18.54 16.84
N GLN A 210 -25.11 17.50 17.42
CA GLN A 210 -26.39 17.56 18.12
C GLN A 210 -26.30 18.42 19.39
N ALA A 211 -25.24 18.26 20.19
CA ALA A 211 -24.99 19.11 21.35
C ALA A 211 -24.79 20.58 20.97
N ARG A 212 -24.05 20.86 19.88
CA ARG A 212 -23.90 22.20 19.32
C ARG A 212 -25.23 22.75 18.79
N LEU A 213 -26.03 21.96 18.09
CA LEU A 213 -27.37 22.35 17.62
C LEU A 213 -28.28 22.70 18.79
N LYS A 214 -28.35 21.84 19.81
CA LYS A 214 -29.13 22.10 21.04
C LYS A 214 -28.70 23.41 21.70
N HIS A 215 -27.39 23.63 21.86
CA HIS A 215 -26.85 24.87 22.42
C HIS A 215 -27.15 26.12 21.56
N GLN A 216 -27.19 25.98 20.24
CA GLN A 216 -27.59 27.08 19.34
C GLN A 216 -29.11 27.33 19.37
N TYR A 217 -29.95 26.30 19.53
CA TYR A 217 -31.38 26.48 19.77
C TYR A 217 -31.67 27.12 21.13
N GLU A 218 -30.95 26.74 22.19
CA GLU A 218 -31.01 27.37 23.51
C GLU A 218 -30.62 28.86 23.42
N LYS A 219 -29.56 29.18 22.69
CA LYS A 219 -29.17 30.58 22.39
C LYS A 219 -30.21 31.32 21.56
N GLN A 220 -30.78 30.69 20.53
CA GLN A 220 -31.83 31.30 19.71
C GLN A 220 -33.10 31.58 20.52
N ALA A 221 -33.48 30.68 21.42
CA ALA A 221 -34.60 30.87 22.34
C ALA A 221 -34.32 32.02 23.32
N LEU A 222 -33.12 32.08 23.92
CA LEU A 222 -32.71 33.18 24.80
C LEU A 222 -32.72 34.54 24.09
N VAL A 223 -32.13 34.62 22.89
CA VAL A 223 -32.10 35.86 22.10
C VAL A 223 -33.50 36.28 21.62
N ARG A 224 -34.38 35.33 21.29
CA ARG A 224 -35.80 35.63 21.00
C ARG A 224 -36.53 36.17 22.22
N ALA A 225 -36.34 35.57 23.40
CA ALA A 225 -36.94 36.06 24.64
C ALA A 225 -36.43 37.47 25.00
N GLN A 226 -35.12 37.72 24.84
CA GLN A 226 -34.53 39.06 25.00
C GLN A 226 -35.12 40.06 24.01
N LEU A 227 -35.28 39.69 22.73
CA LEU A 227 -35.87 40.55 21.71
C LEU A 227 -37.34 40.86 22.00
N GLU A 228 -38.15 39.88 22.45
CA GLU A 228 -39.52 40.17 22.88
C GLU A 228 -39.59 41.11 24.09
N VAL A 229 -38.65 40.99 25.05
CA VAL A 229 -38.57 41.91 26.20
C VAL A 229 -38.20 43.31 25.72
N GLN A 230 -37.17 43.45 24.88
CA GLN A 230 -36.80 44.74 24.30
C GLN A 230 -37.90 45.34 23.41
N GLU A 231 -38.67 44.52 22.68
CA GLU A 231 -39.86 44.99 21.97
C GLU A 231 -40.96 45.49 22.93
N ARG A 232 -41.16 44.86 24.08
CA ARG A 232 -42.11 45.33 25.10
C ARG A 232 -41.62 46.63 25.74
N GLU A 233 -40.35 46.71 26.12
CA GLU A 233 -39.71 47.89 26.69
C GLU A 233 -39.72 49.08 25.72
N THR A 234 -39.36 48.89 24.45
CA THR A 234 -39.41 49.95 23.43
C THR A 234 -40.84 50.38 23.10
N LYS A 235 -41.83 49.47 23.10
CA LYS A 235 -43.25 49.83 22.97
C LYS A 235 -43.75 50.64 24.17
N LEU A 236 -43.28 50.35 25.39
CA LEU A 236 -43.57 51.16 26.58
C LEU A 236 -42.87 52.52 26.54
N ALA A 237 -41.59 52.58 26.15
CA ALA A 237 -40.85 53.83 25.99
C ALA A 237 -41.45 54.72 24.90
N ASN A 238 -41.89 54.16 23.77
CA ASN A 238 -42.58 54.90 22.72
C ASN A 238 -43.96 55.41 23.17
N LYS A 239 -44.68 54.69 24.04
CA LYS A 239 -45.90 55.21 24.69
C LYS A 239 -45.57 56.38 25.61
N ALA A 240 -44.60 56.23 26.51
CA ALA A 240 -44.16 57.30 27.41
C ALA A 240 -43.66 58.54 26.65
N LEU A 241 -42.98 58.37 25.50
CA LEU A 241 -42.59 59.46 24.62
C LEU A 241 -43.78 60.12 23.91
N SER A 242 -44.80 59.35 23.53
CA SER A 242 -46.05 59.89 22.97
C SER A 242 -46.87 60.65 24.02
N GLU A 243 -46.94 60.12 25.25
CA GLU A 243 -47.61 60.72 26.40
C GLU A 243 -46.91 62.03 26.81
N ALA A 244 -45.59 62.00 26.99
CA ALA A 244 -44.77 63.19 27.22
C ALA A 244 -44.82 64.19 26.04
N GLY A 245 -45.00 63.71 24.81
CA GLY A 245 -45.26 64.55 23.64
C GLY A 245 -46.59 65.31 23.76
N THR A 246 -47.67 64.61 24.14
CA THR A 246 -48.98 65.26 24.39
C THR A 246 -48.97 66.19 25.59
N GLU A 247 -48.23 65.88 26.66
CA GLU A 247 -48.01 66.79 27.78
C GLU A 247 -47.23 68.04 27.35
N MET A 248 -46.16 67.87 26.56
CA MET A 248 -45.38 68.99 26.03
C MET A 248 -46.20 69.88 25.10
N ASP A 249 -47.11 69.32 24.30
CA ASP A 249 -48.05 70.08 23.49
C ASP A 249 -49.14 70.78 24.31
N SER A 250 -49.61 70.19 25.42
CA SER A 250 -50.47 70.90 26.40
C SER A 250 -49.73 72.08 27.01
N ILE A 251 -48.51 71.85 27.52
CA ILE A 251 -47.64 72.89 28.09
C ILE A 251 -47.33 73.99 27.05
N ASN A 252 -47.19 73.65 25.77
CA ASN A 252 -47.00 74.63 24.70
C ASN A 252 -48.28 75.41 24.36
N GLN A 253 -49.47 74.81 24.51
CA GLN A 253 -50.75 75.52 24.41
C GLN A 253 -50.96 76.46 25.61
N GLU A 254 -50.69 76.00 26.84
CA GLU A 254 -50.71 76.81 28.06
C GLU A 254 -49.73 77.99 27.96
N LYS A 255 -48.48 77.76 27.52
CA LYS A 255 -47.51 78.85 27.28
C LYS A 255 -48.01 79.87 26.25
N LYS A 256 -48.67 79.43 25.17
CA LYS A 256 -49.29 80.34 24.19
C LYS A 256 -50.46 81.12 24.81
N GLN A 257 -51.31 80.47 25.60
CA GLN A 257 -52.43 81.11 26.30
C GLN A 257 -51.94 82.15 27.31
N VAL A 258 -50.94 81.81 28.12
CA VAL A 258 -50.29 82.73 29.08
C VAL A 258 -49.57 83.87 28.37
N ALA A 259 -48.92 83.63 27.22
CA ALA A 259 -48.32 84.69 26.42
C ALA A 259 -49.37 85.66 25.84
N VAL A 260 -50.52 85.17 25.36
CA VAL A 260 -51.64 86.00 24.89
C VAL A 260 -52.29 86.75 26.05
N GLN A 261 -52.48 86.12 27.21
CA GLN A 261 -52.96 86.79 28.43
C GLN A 261 -52.00 87.90 28.85
N TRP A 262 -50.69 87.62 28.89
CA TRP A 262 -49.67 88.62 29.21
C TRP A 262 -49.62 89.77 28.20
N GLN A 263 -49.73 89.50 26.90
CA GLN A 263 -49.86 90.53 25.87
C GLN A 263 -51.12 91.38 26.05
N SER A 264 -52.26 90.77 26.41
CA SER A 264 -53.48 91.52 26.71
C SER A 264 -53.34 92.38 27.98
N SER A 265 -52.68 91.87 29.02
CA SER A 265 -52.37 92.62 30.24
C SER A 265 -51.39 93.76 29.97
N LEU A 266 -50.41 93.56 29.09
CA LEU A 266 -49.46 94.60 28.67
C LEU A 266 -50.16 95.69 27.83
N LEU A 267 -51.15 95.33 27.01
CA LEU A 267 -51.95 96.29 26.25
C LEU A 267 -52.94 97.06 27.15
N VAL A 268 -53.45 96.43 28.21
CA VAL A 268 -54.20 97.12 29.28
C VAL A 268 -53.29 98.08 30.05
N LEU A 269 -52.07 97.65 30.43
CA LEU A 269 -51.08 98.52 31.07
C LEU A 269 -50.71 99.70 30.17
N SER A 270 -50.40 99.48 28.89
CA SER A 270 -50.11 100.55 27.92
C SER A 270 -51.24 101.57 27.83
N ARG A 271 -52.51 101.15 27.89
CA ARG A 271 -53.67 102.05 27.93
C ARG A 271 -53.82 102.78 29.27
N CYS A 272 -53.46 102.14 30.37
CA CYS A 272 -53.38 102.81 31.68
C CYS A 272 -52.25 103.84 31.70
N ASP A 273 -51.10 103.55 31.08
CA ASP A 273 -49.95 104.44 30.96
C ASP A 273 -50.26 105.62 30.02
N GLU A 274 -50.95 105.39 28.89
CA GLU A 274 -51.51 106.44 28.02
C GLU A 274 -52.49 107.35 28.79
N ALA A 275 -53.40 106.77 29.58
CA ALA A 275 -54.34 107.52 30.40
C ALA A 275 -53.66 108.29 31.56
N LEU A 276 -52.63 107.70 32.18
CA LEU A 276 -51.81 108.36 33.20
C LEU A 276 -50.99 109.49 32.60
N GLN A 277 -50.43 109.33 31.40
CA GLN A 277 -49.73 110.40 30.69
C GLN A 277 -50.70 111.54 30.36
N GLY A 278 -51.90 111.26 29.84
CA GLY A 278 -52.93 112.27 29.61
C GLY A 278 -53.36 113.01 30.89
N LEU A 279 -53.36 112.34 32.04
CA LEU A 279 -53.58 112.98 33.35
C LEU A 279 -52.38 113.81 33.82
N ILE A 280 -51.15 113.37 33.55
CA ILE A 280 -49.91 114.11 33.85
C ILE A 280 -49.84 115.39 33.00
N ASP A 281 -50.18 115.30 31.72
CA ASP A 281 -50.21 116.43 30.79
C ASP A 281 -51.31 117.42 31.19
N ALA A 282 -52.52 116.95 31.53
CA ALA A 282 -53.57 117.82 32.08
C ALA A 282 -53.17 118.50 33.41
N ILE A 283 -52.37 117.83 34.25
CA ILE A 283 -51.80 118.42 35.48
C ILE A 283 -50.68 119.43 35.15
N ALA A 284 -49.95 119.26 34.06
CA ALA A 284 -48.95 120.22 33.58
C ALA A 284 -49.64 121.48 33.03
N ASP A 285 -50.65 121.33 32.18
CA ASP A 285 -51.49 122.41 31.66
C ASP A 285 -52.14 123.20 32.81
N GLN A 286 -52.72 122.51 33.80
CA GLN A 286 -53.32 123.16 34.97
C GLN A 286 -52.29 123.96 35.77
N LYS A 287 -51.05 123.47 35.92
CA LYS A 287 -49.95 124.19 36.56
C LYS A 287 -49.43 125.37 35.73
N GLU A 288 -49.56 125.32 34.40
CA GLU A 288 -49.25 126.47 33.55
C GLU A 288 -50.33 127.55 33.65
N GLN A 289 -51.61 127.15 33.72
CA GLN A 289 -52.71 128.07 34.05
C GLN A 289 -52.53 128.70 35.45
N GLU A 290 -52.15 127.93 36.48
CA GLU A 290 -51.84 128.48 37.81
C GLU A 290 -50.71 129.51 37.77
N LYS A 291 -49.61 129.23 37.04
CA LYS A 291 -48.51 130.19 36.85
C LYS A 291 -48.96 131.44 36.12
N SER A 292 -49.78 131.30 35.07
CA SER A 292 -50.35 132.43 34.33
C SER A 292 -51.18 133.32 35.25
N VAL A 293 -52.09 132.72 36.03
CA VAL A 293 -52.91 133.39 37.04
C VAL A 293 -52.07 134.02 38.16
N ASP A 294 -50.92 133.45 38.54
CA ASP A 294 -49.99 134.07 39.49
C ASP A 294 -49.20 135.25 38.90
N ILE A 295 -48.83 135.19 37.62
CA ILE A 295 -48.26 136.32 36.87
C ILE A 295 -49.30 137.46 36.77
N GLU A 296 -50.57 137.14 36.49
CA GLU A 296 -51.67 138.10 36.52
C GLU A 296 -51.82 138.72 37.92
N LYS A 297 -51.90 137.91 39.00
CA LYS A 297 -51.92 138.41 40.39
C LYS A 297 -50.75 139.34 40.69
N GLU A 298 -49.54 139.06 40.20
CA GLU A 298 -48.40 139.94 40.40
C GLU A 298 -48.48 141.22 39.57
N SER A 299 -49.05 141.16 38.36
CA SER A 299 -49.37 142.34 37.56
C SER A 299 -50.38 143.24 38.30
N TYR A 300 -51.45 142.67 38.87
CA TYR A 300 -52.44 143.40 39.66
C TYR A 300 -51.83 143.98 40.94
N LYS A 301 -50.96 143.24 41.66
CA LYS A 301 -50.19 143.79 42.80
C LYS A 301 -49.33 145.00 42.40
N LYS A 302 -48.73 145.01 41.20
CA LYS A 302 -47.96 146.15 40.68
C LYS A 302 -48.85 147.35 40.32
N VAL A 303 -50.07 147.12 39.81
CA VAL A 303 -51.07 148.18 39.57
C VAL A 303 -51.57 148.77 40.90
N ILE A 304 -51.94 147.92 41.88
CA ILE A 304 -52.42 148.35 43.20
C ILE A 304 -51.37 149.22 43.92
N ARG A 305 -50.07 148.89 43.83
CA ARG A 305 -49.01 149.74 44.40
C ARG A 305 -48.92 151.12 43.75
N LYS A 306 -49.12 151.22 42.43
CA LYS A 306 -49.14 152.53 41.74
C LYS A 306 -50.33 153.38 42.17
N GLU A 307 -51.51 152.79 42.35
CA GLU A 307 -52.68 153.51 42.89
C GLU A 307 -52.48 153.92 44.36
N GLN A 308 -51.85 153.07 45.18
CA GLN A 308 -51.48 153.42 46.56
C GLN A 308 -50.51 154.62 46.60
N GLU A 309 -49.47 154.63 45.75
CA GLU A 309 -48.58 155.79 45.62
C GLU A 309 -49.30 157.06 45.15
N LEU A 310 -50.28 156.96 44.26
CA LEU A 310 -51.08 158.10 43.79
C LEU A 310 -51.99 158.63 44.91
N ALA A 311 -52.63 157.74 45.67
CA ALA A 311 -53.44 158.08 46.82
C ALA A 311 -52.61 158.76 47.94
N GLU A 312 -51.40 158.27 48.21
CA GLU A 312 -50.47 158.92 49.15
C GLU A 312 -50.05 160.31 48.69
N LYS A 313 -49.74 160.49 47.40
CA LYS A 313 -49.41 161.80 46.80
C LYS A 313 -50.59 162.77 46.92
N GLN A 314 -51.82 162.32 46.65
CA GLN A 314 -53.04 163.13 46.84
C GLN A 314 -53.27 163.46 48.33
N GLN A 315 -53.09 162.50 49.24
CA GLN A 315 -53.28 162.74 50.67
C GLN A 315 -52.20 163.68 51.26
N ALA A 316 -50.98 163.67 50.72
CA ALA A 316 -49.95 164.64 51.05
C ALA A 316 -50.32 166.07 50.62
N ILE A 317 -50.96 166.23 49.45
CA ILE A 317 -51.51 167.51 48.97
C ILE A 317 -52.65 167.99 49.89
N LEU A 318 -53.59 167.11 50.25
CA LEU A 318 -54.66 167.44 51.21
C LEU A 318 -54.10 167.88 52.57
N ARG A 319 -53.08 167.18 53.09
CA ARG A 319 -52.35 167.57 54.31
C ARG A 319 -51.56 168.89 54.17
N LYS A 320 -51.35 169.42 52.96
CA LYS A 320 -50.78 170.77 52.74
C LYS A 320 -51.88 171.83 52.77
N ILE A 321 -52.96 171.61 52.01
CA ILE A 321 -54.13 172.51 51.94
C ILE A 321 -54.76 172.71 53.33
N ASP A 322 -54.90 171.65 54.12
CA ASP A 322 -55.43 171.72 55.50
C ASP A 322 -54.54 172.56 56.45
N ARG A 323 -53.20 172.53 56.28
CA ARG A 323 -52.27 173.40 57.02
C ARG A 323 -52.40 174.87 56.59
N GLU A 324 -52.55 175.12 55.30
CA GLU A 324 -52.75 176.47 54.74
C GLU A 324 -54.10 177.05 55.21
N MET A 325 -55.17 176.26 55.19
CA MET A 325 -56.49 176.63 55.68
C MET A 325 -56.46 177.02 57.17
N LYS A 326 -55.80 176.21 58.01
CA LYS A 326 -55.64 176.49 59.46
C LYS A 326 -54.80 177.74 59.73
N ALA A 327 -53.81 178.05 58.88
CA ALA A 327 -53.05 179.30 58.98
C ALA A 327 -53.92 180.53 58.68
N VAL A 328 -54.71 180.49 57.61
CA VAL A 328 -55.67 181.55 57.25
C VAL A 328 -56.71 181.75 58.36
N GLN A 329 -57.33 180.65 58.84
CA GLN A 329 -58.34 180.72 59.91
C GLN A 329 -57.80 181.38 61.18
N LYS A 330 -56.55 181.12 61.55
CA LYS A 330 -55.88 181.76 62.70
C LYS A 330 -55.62 183.26 62.48
N GLN A 331 -55.30 183.68 61.25
CA GLN A 331 -55.20 185.10 60.90
C GLN A 331 -56.57 185.79 60.96
N THR A 332 -57.64 185.14 60.48
CA THR A 332 -59.01 185.66 60.55
C THR A 332 -59.47 185.86 62.00
N GLN A 333 -59.20 184.89 62.89
CA GLN A 333 -59.50 185.02 64.32
C GLN A 333 -58.75 186.20 64.97
N ALA A 334 -57.47 186.39 64.64
CA ALA A 334 -56.69 187.53 65.13
C ALA A 334 -57.23 188.88 64.63
N ALA A 335 -57.75 188.95 63.40
CA ALA A 335 -58.41 190.15 62.88
C ALA A 335 -59.74 190.45 63.59
N ILE A 336 -60.55 189.43 63.88
CA ILE A 336 -61.81 189.57 64.64
C ILE A 336 -61.54 190.07 66.05
N ALA A 337 -60.54 189.51 66.74
CA ALA A 337 -60.16 189.95 68.09
C ALA A 337 -59.74 191.43 68.13
N LYS A 338 -58.96 191.89 67.15
CA LYS A 338 -58.62 193.33 66.99
C LYS A 338 -59.87 194.18 66.77
N ARG A 339 -60.80 193.75 65.91
CA ARG A 339 -62.05 194.49 65.63
C ARG A 339 -62.89 194.66 66.89
N LEU A 340 -63.03 193.61 67.70
CA LEU A 340 -63.76 193.65 68.97
C LEU A 340 -63.10 194.61 69.98
N ALA A 341 -61.77 194.60 70.10
CA ALA A 341 -61.05 195.52 70.97
C ALA A 341 -61.29 197.00 70.60
N TYR A 342 -61.33 197.33 69.30
CA TYR A 342 -61.66 198.70 68.86
C TYR A 342 -63.12 199.08 69.12
N PHE A 343 -64.08 198.16 68.97
CA PHE A 343 -65.48 198.41 69.37
C PHE A 343 -65.61 198.68 70.87
N GLU A 344 -64.89 197.94 71.72
CA GLU A 344 -64.91 198.14 73.17
C GLU A 344 -64.28 199.50 73.58
N GLN A 345 -63.25 199.96 72.84
CA GLN A 345 -62.66 201.29 73.02
C GLN A 345 -63.62 202.41 72.56
N TYR A 346 -64.25 202.25 71.40
CA TYR A 346 -65.23 203.21 70.87
C TYR A 346 -66.44 203.37 71.80
N ARG A 347 -66.97 202.26 72.32
CA ARG A 347 -68.08 202.26 73.30
C ARG A 347 -67.73 203.04 74.57
N LYS A 348 -66.50 202.93 75.08
CA LYS A 348 -66.03 203.67 76.27
C LYS A 348 -65.96 205.17 76.01
N LEU A 349 -65.50 205.58 74.81
CA LEU A 349 -65.48 206.99 74.41
C LEU A 349 -66.89 207.59 74.34
N VAL A 350 -67.86 206.90 73.75
CA VAL A 350 -69.27 207.37 73.68
C VAL A 350 -69.85 207.63 75.08
N VAL A 351 -69.73 206.67 76.01
CA VAL A 351 -70.24 206.83 77.39
C VAL A 351 -69.54 207.99 78.12
N SER A 352 -68.25 208.22 77.87
CA SER A 352 -67.54 209.36 78.47
C SER A 352 -67.99 210.72 77.91
N LEU A 353 -68.37 210.79 76.63
CA LEU A 353 -68.94 212.01 76.03
C LEU A 353 -70.30 212.35 76.61
N GLU A 354 -71.20 211.37 76.75
CA GLU A 354 -72.53 211.57 77.35
C GLU A 354 -72.44 212.11 78.79
N GLN A 355 -71.47 211.63 79.58
CA GLN A 355 -71.21 212.12 80.94
C GLN A 355 -70.68 213.55 80.96
N ILE A 356 -69.78 213.91 80.05
CA ILE A 356 -69.25 215.28 79.92
C ILE A 356 -70.36 216.25 79.48
N GLU A 357 -71.18 215.88 78.49
CA GLU A 357 -72.31 216.70 78.07
C GLU A 357 -73.33 216.94 79.19
N ALA A 358 -73.64 215.92 79.99
CA ALA A 358 -74.54 216.06 81.14
C ALA A 358 -74.00 217.05 82.19
N ALA A 359 -72.69 217.05 82.44
CA ALA A 359 -72.04 218.00 83.33
C ALA A 359 -72.09 219.45 82.77
N VAL A 360 -71.78 219.63 81.49
CA VAL A 360 -71.83 220.94 80.82
C VAL A 360 -73.25 221.54 80.82
N ARG A 361 -74.30 220.71 80.71
CA ARG A 361 -75.69 221.17 80.81
C ARG A 361 -76.04 221.70 82.21
N LYS A 362 -75.57 221.06 83.29
CA LYS A 362 -75.78 221.55 84.66
C LYS A 362 -75.09 222.89 84.92
N LEU A 363 -73.79 222.98 84.62
CA LEU A 363 -72.98 224.18 84.84
C LEU A 363 -73.51 225.41 84.08
N LYS A 364 -74.15 225.22 82.91
CA LYS A 364 -74.83 226.32 82.18
C LYS A 364 -76.04 226.89 82.93
N VAL A 365 -76.83 226.05 83.62
CA VAL A 365 -78.00 226.51 84.40
C VAL A 365 -77.54 227.26 85.65
N GLU A 366 -76.55 226.73 86.38
CA GLU A 366 -75.94 227.36 87.55
C GLU A 366 -75.34 228.73 87.21
N ARG A 367 -74.62 228.82 86.06
CA ARG A 367 -74.12 230.09 85.52
C ARG A 367 -75.25 231.10 85.30
N THR A 368 -76.35 230.73 84.63
CA THR A 368 -77.46 231.67 84.39
C THR A 368 -78.13 232.14 85.68
N HIS A 369 -78.12 231.32 86.74
CA HIS A 369 -78.64 231.72 88.04
C HIS A 369 -77.75 232.78 88.71
N LEU A 370 -76.42 232.60 88.68
CA LEU A 370 -75.45 233.58 89.20
C LEU A 370 -75.44 234.90 88.39
N GLU A 371 -75.63 234.83 87.07
CA GLU A 371 -75.80 236.02 86.21
C GLU A 371 -77.06 236.85 86.54
N THR A 372 -78.06 236.28 87.23
CA THR A 372 -79.18 237.06 87.77
C THR A 372 -78.89 237.71 89.13
N HIS A 373 -78.02 237.12 89.95
CA HIS A 373 -77.60 237.70 91.23
C HIS A 373 -76.71 238.94 91.05
N LEU A 374 -75.79 238.91 90.07
CA LEU A 374 -74.94 240.04 89.67
C LEU A 374 -75.76 241.34 89.52
N LYS A 375 -76.84 241.29 88.72
CA LYS A 375 -77.66 242.47 88.36
C LYS A 375 -78.42 243.13 89.51
N ILE A 376 -78.50 242.49 90.69
CA ILE A 376 -79.15 243.06 91.87
C ILE A 376 -78.12 243.82 92.72
N GLN A 377 -76.96 243.22 93.01
CA GLN A 377 -75.91 243.89 93.78
C GLN A 377 -75.22 245.01 92.98
N ASP A 378 -75.14 244.91 91.65
CA ASP A 378 -74.64 245.98 90.76
C ASP A 378 -75.36 247.32 90.98
N ARG A 379 -76.64 247.30 91.39
CA ARG A 379 -77.43 248.52 91.65
C ARG A 379 -77.20 249.14 93.03
N GLU A 380 -76.64 248.36 93.96
CA GLU A 380 -76.45 248.75 95.35
C GLU A 380 -75.01 249.25 95.58
N LEU A 381 -74.04 248.70 94.84
CA LEU A 381 -72.65 249.16 94.86
C LEU A 381 -72.37 250.38 93.95
N THR A 382 -73.23 250.68 92.97
CA THR A 382 -73.21 251.99 92.26
C THR A 382 -73.52 253.20 93.15
N ARG A 383 -73.75 252.98 94.45
CA ARG A 383 -73.82 254.01 95.49
C ARG A 383 -72.53 254.11 96.35
N GLN A 384 -71.59 253.16 96.19
CA GLN A 384 -70.24 253.22 96.79
C GLN A 384 -69.16 253.59 95.76
N SER A 385 -69.47 253.61 94.46
CA SER A 385 -68.56 253.90 93.36
C SER A 385 -68.03 255.34 93.27
N GLU A 386 -68.36 256.21 94.24
CA GLU A 386 -67.84 257.58 94.34
C GLU A 386 -66.68 257.71 95.36
N GLY A 387 -66.34 256.65 96.12
CA GLY A 387 -65.37 256.73 97.23
C GLY A 387 -64.03 256.00 97.07
N THR A 388 -63.92 255.01 96.18
CA THR A 388 -62.74 254.10 96.13
C THR A 388 -61.90 254.18 94.86
N HIS A 389 -62.34 254.92 93.83
CA HIS A 389 -61.64 254.98 92.54
C HIS A 389 -60.31 255.76 92.54
N GLU A 390 -59.89 256.36 93.66
CA GLU A 390 -58.66 257.18 93.75
C GLU A 390 -57.45 256.47 94.39
N LEU A 391 -57.58 255.22 94.88
CA LEU A 391 -56.50 254.56 95.66
C LEU A 391 -55.87 253.29 95.08
N GLU A 392 -56.58 252.42 94.37
CA GLU A 392 -56.03 251.10 93.99
C GLU A 392 -55.19 251.08 92.70
N HIS A 393 -55.19 252.15 91.89
CA HIS A 393 -54.38 252.24 90.67
C HIS A 393 -52.88 252.58 90.93
N LYS A 394 -52.32 252.05 92.03
CA LYS A 394 -50.93 252.26 92.47
C LYS A 394 -50.16 250.97 92.82
N ILE A 395 -50.79 249.79 92.72
CA ILE A 395 -50.16 248.50 93.05
C ILE A 395 -50.13 247.60 91.81
N LEU A 396 -49.39 248.04 90.79
CA LEU A 396 -49.03 247.28 89.59
C LEU A 396 -47.52 247.39 89.30
N GLU A 397 -46.72 247.39 90.39
CA GLU A 397 -45.28 247.63 90.39
C GLU A 397 -44.62 246.73 91.47
N ASN A 398 -43.60 245.92 91.09
CA ASN A 398 -42.77 245.00 91.93
C ASN A 398 -43.38 243.59 92.29
N LEU A 399 -42.66 242.45 92.48
CA LEU A 399 -41.23 242.05 92.29
C LEU A 399 -41.03 240.47 92.13
N VAL A 400 -39.85 239.85 92.45
CA VAL A 400 -39.26 238.56 91.89
C VAL A 400 -38.68 237.55 92.95
N GLU A 401 -38.52 236.20 92.69
CA GLU A 401 -37.37 235.25 93.13
C GLU A 401 -37.47 233.65 92.99
N HIS A 402 -36.34 232.92 92.69
CA HIS A 402 -35.87 231.46 92.96
C HIS A 402 -36.45 230.15 92.22
N ILE A 403 -35.96 228.85 92.14
CA ILE A 403 -34.72 227.94 92.40
C ILE A 403 -34.75 226.50 91.64
N SER A 404 -33.78 225.51 91.74
CA SER A 404 -33.66 224.21 90.89
C SER A 404 -32.88 222.89 91.41
N LEU A 405 -32.54 221.85 90.54
CA LEU A 405 -31.67 220.56 90.62
C LEU A 405 -32.34 219.11 90.82
N GLU A 406 -31.86 217.82 90.62
CA GLU A 406 -30.80 216.94 89.90
C GLU A 406 -31.12 215.34 90.00
N LYS A 407 -30.42 214.19 89.66
CA LYS A 407 -29.00 213.71 89.27
C LYS A 407 -28.72 212.38 88.37
N LYS A 408 -28.14 211.19 88.82
CA LYS A 408 -27.35 210.09 88.04
C LYS A 408 -27.39 208.57 88.53
N ALA A 409 -26.77 207.41 88.08
CA ALA A 409 -25.68 206.80 87.15
C ALA A 409 -25.98 205.29 86.65
N ALA A 410 -25.19 204.20 86.26
CA ALA A 410 -23.76 203.64 86.14
C ALA A 410 -23.58 202.28 85.25
N GLN A 411 -22.43 201.49 85.19
CA GLN A 411 -22.10 200.34 84.21
C GLN A 411 -20.91 199.30 84.52
N ASN A 412 -20.88 197.97 84.13
CA ASN A 412 -19.67 197.07 83.76
C ASN A 412 -19.83 195.49 83.56
N THR A 413 -18.99 194.80 82.70
CA THR A 413 -18.38 193.38 82.74
C THR A 413 -18.12 192.67 81.36
N LEU A 414 -16.92 192.06 81.07
CA LEU A 414 -16.71 191.16 79.86
C LEU A 414 -15.39 190.29 79.64
N HIS A 415 -14.43 190.13 80.56
CA HIS A 415 -13.02 189.79 80.15
C HIS A 415 -12.44 188.35 80.34
N SER A 416 -13.14 187.36 80.93
CA SER A 416 -12.46 186.20 81.58
C SER A 416 -12.19 184.92 80.75
N ILE A 417 -12.72 184.75 79.53
CA ILE A 417 -12.92 183.41 78.93
C ILE A 417 -11.69 182.78 78.24
N ALA A 418 -10.67 183.56 77.83
CA ALA A 418 -9.71 183.11 76.83
C ALA A 418 -8.62 182.10 77.28
N LYS A 419 -8.33 181.97 78.58
CA LYS A 419 -7.02 181.44 79.05
C LYS A 419 -6.86 179.91 79.10
N LEU A 420 -7.94 179.12 78.95
CA LEU A 420 -7.93 177.67 79.25
C LEU A 420 -7.51 176.73 78.11
N ARG A 421 -7.37 177.20 76.86
CA ARG A 421 -7.18 176.30 75.68
C ARG A 421 -5.73 175.86 75.39
N GLY A 422 -4.74 176.29 76.18
CA GLY A 422 -3.33 176.15 75.81
C GLY A 422 -2.65 174.80 76.11
N MET A 423 -3.09 174.07 77.14
CA MET A 423 -2.27 172.98 77.71
C MET A 423 -2.44 171.61 77.03
N ALA A 424 -3.62 171.28 76.51
CA ALA A 424 -3.95 169.92 76.05
C ALA A 424 -3.05 169.39 74.91
N LYS A 425 -2.58 170.25 74.00
CA LYS A 425 -1.93 169.83 72.73
C LYS A 425 -0.52 169.23 72.86
N LYS A 426 0.08 169.16 74.05
CA LYS A 426 1.45 168.61 74.23
C LYS A 426 1.48 167.15 74.66
N GLU A 427 0.44 166.65 75.32
CA GLU A 427 0.37 165.26 75.77
C GLU A 427 0.03 164.31 74.59
N ASP A 428 -0.83 164.77 73.67
CA ASP A 428 -1.23 164.04 72.46
C ASP A 428 -0.03 163.55 71.61
N MET A 429 1.04 164.34 71.51
CA MET A 429 2.12 164.06 70.56
C MET A 429 3.03 162.91 71.02
N ILE A 430 3.39 162.87 72.32
CA ILE A 430 4.18 161.77 72.90
C ILE A 430 3.41 160.45 72.83
N ALA A 431 2.07 160.50 72.93
CA ALA A 431 1.23 159.32 72.76
C ALA A 431 1.31 158.71 71.34
N THR A 432 1.61 159.51 70.30
CA THR A 432 1.68 159.01 68.91
C THR A 432 2.99 158.29 68.55
N GLU A 433 4.14 158.70 69.11
CA GLU A 433 5.42 158.00 68.85
C GLU A 433 5.46 156.63 69.53
N ILE A 434 4.98 156.53 70.78
CA ILE A 434 4.85 155.25 71.49
C ILE A 434 3.89 154.30 70.75
N GLN A 435 2.85 154.82 70.09
CA GLN A 435 1.96 154.00 69.26
C GLN A 435 2.63 153.43 68.00
N PHE A 436 3.65 154.10 67.43
CA PHE A 436 4.33 153.61 66.22
C PHE A 436 5.31 152.47 66.50
N ASP A 437 6.16 152.56 67.53
CA ASP A 437 7.03 151.44 67.91
C ASP A 437 6.22 150.26 68.47
N LEU A 438 5.15 150.54 69.22
CA LEU A 438 4.21 149.51 69.66
C LEU A 438 3.43 148.88 68.49
N ALA A 439 3.19 149.60 67.39
CA ALA A 439 2.64 149.01 66.16
C ALA A 439 3.66 148.11 65.45
N ARG A 440 4.93 148.53 65.35
CA ARG A 440 5.98 147.74 64.66
C ARG A 440 6.29 146.43 65.38
N ILE A 441 6.55 146.46 66.68
CA ILE A 441 6.77 145.24 67.48
C ILE A 441 5.53 144.34 67.41
N ARG A 442 4.32 144.92 67.37
CA ARG A 442 3.06 144.18 67.25
C ARG A 442 2.86 143.56 65.87
N VAL A 443 3.40 144.12 64.78
CA VAL A 443 3.42 143.48 63.46
C VAL A 443 4.39 142.30 63.44
N ASP A 444 5.60 142.44 63.97
CA ASP A 444 6.56 141.33 64.05
C ASP A 444 6.01 140.20 64.95
N VAL A 445 5.44 140.54 66.11
CA VAL A 445 4.71 139.61 66.99
C VAL A 445 3.50 138.99 66.28
N LEU A 446 2.71 139.74 65.52
CA LEU A 446 1.59 139.19 64.75
C LEU A 446 2.04 138.25 63.62
N SER A 447 3.24 138.43 63.05
CA SER A 447 3.78 137.51 62.04
C SER A 447 4.25 136.18 62.67
N VAL A 448 4.92 136.25 63.82
CA VAL A 448 5.35 135.06 64.60
C VAL A 448 4.14 134.37 65.25
N GLN A 449 3.13 135.13 65.66
CA GLN A 449 1.82 134.60 66.05
C GLN A 449 1.19 133.91 64.85
N ALA A 450 0.97 134.56 63.70
CA ALA A 450 0.36 133.94 62.52
C ALA A 450 1.07 132.64 62.07
N TYR A 451 2.40 132.54 62.19
CA TYR A 451 3.12 131.28 61.93
C TYR A 451 2.83 130.21 62.99
N ASN A 452 2.92 130.54 64.28
CA ASN A 452 2.55 129.64 65.39
C ASN A 452 1.04 129.33 65.42
N GLU A 453 0.20 130.19 64.85
CA GLU A 453 -1.25 130.14 64.87
C GLU A 453 -1.79 129.38 63.65
N ASN A 454 -1.06 129.36 62.53
CA ASN A 454 -1.22 128.36 61.48
C ASN A 454 -0.78 126.96 61.96
N ILE A 455 0.36 126.85 62.68
CA ILE A 455 0.77 125.58 63.29
C ILE A 455 -0.22 125.13 64.36
N LYS A 456 -0.72 126.03 65.20
CA LYS A 456 -1.83 125.73 66.13
C LYS A 456 -3.11 125.40 65.39
N GLN A 457 -3.52 126.10 64.34
CA GLN A 457 -4.74 125.74 63.60
C GLN A 457 -4.63 124.37 62.92
N ALA A 458 -3.44 123.98 62.45
CA ALA A 458 -3.18 122.63 61.97
C ALA A 458 -3.25 121.60 63.12
N MET A 459 -2.62 121.90 64.27
CA MET A 459 -2.64 121.00 65.43
C MET A 459 -4.01 120.96 66.11
N ASP A 460 -4.79 122.03 66.08
CA ASP A 460 -6.16 122.18 66.60
C ASP A 460 -7.18 121.60 65.61
N ALA A 461 -6.88 121.53 64.31
CA ALA A 461 -7.67 120.75 63.36
C ALA A 461 -7.47 119.24 63.59
N VAL A 462 -6.23 118.79 63.76
CA VAL A 462 -5.92 117.39 64.13
C VAL A 462 -6.43 117.07 65.54
N ASN A 463 -6.26 117.96 66.51
CA ASN A 463 -6.80 117.80 67.85
C ASN A 463 -8.33 117.90 67.85
N LYS A 464 -8.98 118.66 66.95
CA LYS A 464 -10.45 118.61 66.82
C LYS A 464 -10.94 117.36 66.13
N GLU A 465 -10.27 116.83 65.10
CA GLU A 465 -10.60 115.49 64.62
C GLU A 465 -10.40 114.46 65.74
N VAL A 466 -9.29 114.51 66.47
CA VAL A 466 -9.01 113.58 67.58
C VAL A 466 -9.97 113.78 68.76
N GLU A 467 -10.33 115.01 69.14
CA GLU A 467 -11.33 115.32 70.17
C GLU A 467 -12.74 115.01 69.68
N GLU A 468 -13.09 115.16 68.41
CA GLU A 468 -14.38 114.73 67.88
C GLU A 468 -14.42 113.20 67.80
N LYS A 469 -13.33 112.51 67.46
CA LYS A 469 -13.27 111.04 67.47
C LYS A 469 -13.19 110.50 68.90
N LEU A 470 -12.57 111.20 69.85
CA LEU A 470 -12.55 110.86 71.29
C LEU A 470 -13.79 111.36 72.05
N SER A 471 -14.53 112.34 71.53
CA SER A 471 -15.84 112.77 72.02
C SER A 471 -16.94 111.93 71.42
N HIS A 472 -16.80 111.44 70.19
CA HIS A 472 -17.70 110.46 69.59
C HIS A 472 -17.43 109.07 70.15
N ALA A 473 -16.17 108.61 70.22
CA ALA A 473 -15.81 107.41 70.97
C ALA A 473 -16.09 107.59 72.46
N GLY A 474 -15.92 108.78 73.05
CA GLY A 474 -16.23 109.07 74.44
C GLY A 474 -17.73 109.13 74.73
N LYS A 475 -18.55 109.62 73.80
CA LYS A 475 -20.01 109.51 73.83
C LYS A 475 -20.42 108.06 73.65
N VAL A 476 -19.91 107.36 72.64
CA VAL A 476 -20.15 105.92 72.43
C VAL A 476 -19.62 105.07 73.58
N GLN A 477 -18.57 105.47 74.31
CA GLN A 477 -17.98 104.73 75.43
C GLN A 477 -18.56 105.13 76.79
N THR A 478 -19.09 106.35 76.95
CA THR A 478 -19.95 106.73 78.08
C THR A 478 -21.39 106.32 77.87
N GLU A 479 -21.85 106.13 76.63
CA GLU A 479 -23.08 105.42 76.29
C GLU A 479 -22.87 103.93 76.41
N ILE A 480 -21.78 103.32 75.96
CA ILE A 480 -21.49 101.90 76.25
C ILE A 480 -21.33 101.71 77.76
N ARG A 481 -20.72 102.62 78.53
CA ARG A 481 -20.68 102.53 80.00
C ARG A 481 -22.03 102.85 80.66
N LYS A 482 -22.83 103.80 80.16
CA LYS A 482 -24.20 104.04 80.66
C LYS A 482 -25.14 102.91 80.27
N ARG A 483 -24.95 102.28 79.12
CA ARG A 483 -25.67 101.09 78.65
C ARG A 483 -25.17 99.83 79.33
N HIS A 484 -23.90 99.72 79.72
CA HIS A 484 -23.40 98.62 80.56
C HIS A 484 -23.76 98.83 82.03
N ALA A 485 -23.87 100.06 82.52
CA ALA A 485 -24.43 100.37 83.83
C ALA A 485 -25.96 100.24 83.83
N GLU A 486 -26.66 100.62 82.76
CA GLU A 486 -28.09 100.33 82.56
C GLU A 486 -28.31 98.85 82.31
N ILE A 487 -27.40 98.11 81.66
CA ILE A 487 -27.50 96.66 81.48
C ILE A 487 -27.11 95.95 82.77
N GLU A 488 -26.16 96.42 83.57
CA GLU A 488 -25.92 95.85 84.91
C GLU A 488 -27.07 96.17 85.85
N MET A 489 -27.58 97.41 85.86
CA MET A 489 -28.74 97.78 86.66
C MET A 489 -29.99 97.08 86.15
N LYS A 490 -30.21 96.96 84.84
CA LYS A 490 -31.30 96.15 84.27
C LYS A 490 -31.01 94.66 84.26
N THR A 491 -29.81 94.16 84.54
CA THR A 491 -29.55 92.72 84.74
C THR A 491 -29.73 92.37 86.21
N LYS A 492 -29.33 93.24 87.13
CA LYS A 492 -29.67 93.15 88.57
C LYS A 492 -31.18 93.38 88.79
N GLU A 493 -31.79 94.26 87.99
CA GLU A 493 -33.24 94.45 87.96
C GLU A 493 -33.95 93.41 87.09
N ILE A 494 -33.33 92.77 86.08
CA ILE A 494 -33.85 91.55 85.44
C ILE A 494 -33.63 90.33 86.33
N ASP A 495 -32.70 90.32 87.28
CA ASP A 495 -32.57 89.25 88.27
C ASP A 495 -33.56 89.42 89.43
N ARG A 496 -33.89 90.66 89.79
CA ARG A 496 -35.03 90.98 90.68
C ARG A 496 -36.37 90.77 89.99
N LEU A 497 -36.51 91.25 88.76
CA LEU A 497 -37.69 91.02 87.94
C LEU A 497 -37.82 89.54 87.64
N ASN A 498 -36.79 88.78 87.26
CA ASN A 498 -36.88 87.32 87.13
C ASN A 498 -37.22 86.65 88.47
N LYS A 499 -36.73 87.14 89.62
CA LYS A 499 -37.16 86.67 90.95
C LYS A 499 -38.58 87.09 91.36
N THR A 500 -39.23 87.96 90.60
CA THR A 500 -40.67 88.26 90.70
C THR A 500 -41.47 87.72 89.51
N PHE A 501 -40.84 87.40 88.37
CA PHE A 501 -41.39 86.73 87.19
C PHE A 501 -41.56 85.25 87.54
N PHE A 502 -40.56 84.59 88.14
CA PHE A 502 -40.75 83.29 88.81
C PHE A 502 -41.76 83.32 89.98
N LYS A 503 -42.32 84.48 90.36
CA LYS A 503 -43.47 84.61 91.28
C LYS A 503 -44.78 85.08 90.60
N LEU A 504 -44.74 85.54 89.35
CA LEU A 504 -45.87 86.14 88.62
C LEU A 504 -46.21 85.37 87.34
N THR A 505 -45.25 84.70 86.68
CA THR A 505 -45.45 83.68 85.64
C THR A 505 -45.98 82.34 86.20
N ALA A 506 -46.33 82.32 87.49
CA ALA A 506 -47.31 81.37 88.00
C ALA A 506 -48.72 81.66 87.46
N ASP A 507 -49.02 82.92 87.13
CA ASP A 507 -50.33 83.40 86.72
C ASP A 507 -50.32 84.13 85.36
N MET A 508 -51.35 83.83 84.57
CA MET A 508 -51.75 84.47 83.30
C MET A 508 -50.89 84.28 82.04
N LYS A 509 -51.60 84.35 80.90
CA LYS A 509 -51.17 84.15 79.50
C LYS A 509 -51.85 85.21 78.61
N LEU A 510 -51.52 85.20 77.31
CA LEU A 510 -52.06 86.01 76.19
C LEU A 510 -51.59 87.47 76.13
N GLY A 511 -51.44 88.00 74.90
CA GLY A 511 -51.31 89.44 74.63
C GLY A 511 -50.22 89.84 73.61
N ASP A 512 -50.47 89.56 72.33
CA ASP A 512 -49.95 90.24 71.11
C ASP A 512 -48.44 90.46 70.85
N GLN A 513 -48.07 90.34 69.57
CA GLN A 513 -46.68 90.37 69.09
C GLN A 513 -46.18 91.79 68.79
N THR A 514 -44.88 92.05 69.03
CA THR A 514 -44.25 93.35 68.73
C THR A 514 -43.28 93.28 67.54
N PRO A 515 -42.92 94.40 66.87
CA PRO A 515 -42.10 94.40 65.64
C PRO A 515 -40.72 93.71 65.75
N TRP A 516 -40.16 93.60 66.96
CA TRP A 516 -38.93 92.83 67.18
C TRP A 516 -39.12 91.34 66.92
N GLU A 517 -40.32 90.78 67.13
CA GLU A 517 -40.63 89.40 66.76
C GLU A 517 -40.72 89.22 65.24
N HIS A 518 -41.16 90.23 64.48
CA HIS A 518 -41.07 90.23 63.02
C HIS A 518 -39.61 90.25 62.53
N ILE A 519 -38.74 91.02 63.16
CA ILE A 519 -37.29 91.01 62.85
C ILE A 519 -36.68 89.65 63.20
N ILE A 520 -37.00 89.08 64.38
CA ILE A 520 -36.49 87.78 64.82
C ILE A 520 -37.02 86.62 63.96
N THR A 521 -38.29 86.66 63.53
CA THR A 521 -38.85 85.64 62.62
C THR A 521 -38.27 85.76 61.22
N ASN A 522 -38.03 86.98 60.70
CA ASN A 522 -37.36 87.18 59.41
C ASN A 522 -35.89 86.71 59.45
N LEU A 523 -35.14 87.01 60.53
CA LEU A 523 -33.79 86.49 60.72
C LEU A 523 -33.77 84.96 60.88
N LYS A 524 -34.72 84.36 61.62
CA LYS A 524 -34.89 82.91 61.69
C LYS A 524 -35.24 82.30 60.33
N TYR A 525 -36.01 83.00 59.49
CA TYR A 525 -36.35 82.57 58.14
C TYR A 525 -35.15 82.59 57.20
N GLU A 526 -34.36 83.68 57.16
CA GLU A 526 -33.11 83.72 56.38
C GLU A 526 -32.08 82.70 56.89
N ILE A 527 -31.97 82.49 58.20
CA ILE A 527 -31.16 81.40 58.76
C ILE A 527 -31.65 80.04 58.25
N GLN A 528 -32.95 79.72 58.36
CA GLN A 528 -33.49 78.45 57.84
C GLN A 528 -33.30 78.30 56.33
N LYS A 529 -33.43 79.37 55.54
CA LYS A 529 -33.20 79.40 54.09
C LYS A 529 -31.74 79.12 53.75
N ILE A 530 -30.79 79.70 54.48
CA ILE A 530 -29.35 79.42 54.37
C ILE A 530 -29.05 77.97 54.81
N THR A 531 -29.61 77.49 55.93
CA THR A 531 -29.44 76.10 56.39
C THR A 531 -29.99 75.10 55.38
N ARG A 532 -31.18 75.35 54.79
CA ARG A 532 -31.74 74.52 53.70
C ARG A 532 -30.82 74.51 52.48
N SER A 533 -30.40 75.70 52.00
CA SER A 533 -29.45 75.82 50.87
C SER A 533 -28.13 75.08 51.14
N SER A 534 -27.60 75.16 52.37
CA SER A 534 -26.42 74.41 52.80
C SER A 534 -26.65 72.90 52.78
N SER A 535 -27.78 72.43 53.33
CA SER A 535 -28.15 71.01 53.34
C SER A 535 -28.38 70.44 51.94
N GLU A 536 -28.91 71.24 51.00
CA GLU A 536 -29.03 70.86 49.59
C GLU A 536 -27.68 70.77 48.91
N LYS A 537 -26.77 71.72 49.17
CA LYS A 537 -25.38 71.66 48.67
C LYS A 537 -24.64 70.46 49.24
N GLN A 538 -24.82 70.13 50.53
CA GLN A 538 -24.31 68.90 51.14
C GLN A 538 -24.91 67.64 50.49
N LYS A 539 -26.22 67.58 50.24
CA LYS A 539 -26.84 66.44 49.52
C LYS A 539 -26.29 66.30 48.09
N ARG A 540 -26.18 67.40 47.33
CA ARG A 540 -25.60 67.40 45.97
C ARG A 540 -24.13 67.00 45.99
N TRP A 541 -23.36 67.45 46.96
CA TRP A 541 -21.96 67.03 47.16
C TRP A 541 -21.85 65.55 47.52
N LEU A 542 -22.67 65.05 48.46
CA LEU A 542 -22.71 63.62 48.81
C LEU A 542 -23.08 62.75 47.60
N VAL A 543 -24.10 63.12 46.83
CA VAL A 543 -24.46 62.40 45.58
C VAL A 543 -23.31 62.43 44.56
N MET A 544 -22.65 63.58 44.39
CA MET A 544 -21.47 63.69 43.52
C MET A 544 -20.30 62.81 44.02
N GLN A 545 -20.09 62.75 45.34
CA GLN A 545 -19.06 61.94 45.98
C GLN A 545 -19.35 60.43 45.86
N THR A 546 -20.61 60.01 46.04
CA THR A 546 -21.04 58.63 45.79
C THR A 546 -20.88 58.26 44.32
N ASN A 547 -21.26 59.13 43.39
CA ASN A 547 -21.06 58.91 41.96
C ASN A 547 -19.56 58.82 41.61
N LEU A 548 -18.71 59.67 42.20
CA LEU A 548 -17.26 59.60 42.04
C LEU A 548 -16.68 58.29 42.56
N ILE A 549 -17.10 57.83 43.75
CA ILE A 549 -16.68 56.55 44.32
C ILE A 549 -17.14 55.39 43.42
N ASN A 550 -18.36 55.42 42.90
CA ASN A 550 -18.85 54.41 41.96
C ASN A 550 -18.02 54.37 40.66
N VAL A 551 -17.69 55.55 40.09
CA VAL A 551 -16.81 55.65 38.91
C VAL A 551 -15.40 55.14 39.21
N VAL A 552 -14.83 55.45 40.38
CA VAL A 552 -13.52 54.93 40.80
C VAL A 552 -13.55 53.40 40.96
N ASN A 553 -14.60 52.85 41.57
CA ASN A 553 -14.76 51.40 41.72
C ASN A 553 -14.87 50.72 40.34
N SER A 554 -15.74 51.21 39.45
CA SER A 554 -15.84 50.69 38.07
C SER A 554 -14.54 50.85 37.28
N THR A 555 -13.76 51.91 37.52
CA THR A 555 -12.44 52.08 36.91
C THR A 555 -11.44 51.04 37.41
N ASN A 556 -11.49 50.70 38.70
CA ASN A 556 -10.66 49.64 39.29
C ASN A 556 -11.07 48.25 38.76
N GLU A 557 -12.37 47.93 38.71
CA GLU A 557 -12.89 46.69 38.12
C GLU A 557 -12.46 46.51 36.65
N VAL A 558 -12.54 47.57 35.85
CA VAL A 558 -12.05 47.58 34.47
C VAL A 558 -10.53 47.45 34.39
N SER A 559 -9.78 48.02 35.33
CA SER A 559 -8.31 47.89 35.43
C SER A 559 -7.88 46.46 35.79
N GLU A 560 -8.53 45.81 36.76
CA GLU A 560 -8.28 44.42 37.11
C GLU A 560 -8.64 43.49 35.95
N SER A 561 -9.81 43.68 35.33
CA SER A 561 -10.21 42.96 34.11
C SER A 561 -9.19 43.15 32.97
N TYR A 562 -8.66 44.36 32.78
CA TYR A 562 -7.61 44.61 31.80
C TYR A 562 -6.31 43.86 32.13
N GLN A 563 -5.88 43.82 33.40
CA GLN A 563 -4.70 43.05 33.81
C GLN A 563 -4.90 41.54 33.60
N GLU A 564 -6.07 40.98 33.95
CA GLU A 564 -6.39 39.59 33.61
C GLU A 564 -6.31 39.32 32.10
N LYS A 565 -6.86 40.22 31.27
CA LYS A 565 -6.83 40.07 29.81
C LYS A 565 -5.41 40.22 29.25
N ALA A 566 -4.57 41.06 29.85
CA ALA A 566 -3.16 41.16 29.50
C ALA A 566 -2.40 39.86 29.82
N VAL A 567 -2.60 39.27 31.00
CA VAL A 567 -1.99 37.98 31.39
C VAL A 567 -2.51 36.83 30.53
N GLN A 568 -3.82 36.81 30.20
CA GLN A 568 -4.40 35.84 29.26
C GLN A 568 -3.79 36.00 27.87
N SER A 569 -3.61 37.23 27.37
CA SER A 569 -2.96 37.52 26.08
C SER A 569 -1.50 37.05 26.02
N ILE A 570 -0.71 37.36 27.05
CA ILE A 570 0.69 36.89 27.18
C ILE A 570 0.74 35.35 27.18
N THR A 571 -0.14 34.71 27.94
CA THR A 571 -0.22 33.24 28.04
C THR A 571 -0.61 32.60 26.70
N LEU A 572 -1.59 33.17 25.99
CA LEU A 572 -1.98 32.74 24.64
C LEU A 572 -0.85 32.95 23.63
N ASN A 573 -0.10 34.05 23.70
CA ASN A 573 1.04 34.28 22.83
C ASN A 573 2.19 33.28 23.10
N GLN A 574 2.51 32.98 24.36
CA GLN A 574 3.46 31.92 24.72
C GLN A 574 2.99 30.52 24.28
N ARG A 575 1.67 30.27 24.22
CA ARG A 575 1.11 29.02 23.68
C ARG A 575 1.19 28.98 22.16
N LYS A 576 0.92 30.11 21.48
CA LYS A 576 1.07 30.30 20.04
C LYS A 576 2.51 29.98 19.60
N VAL A 577 3.51 30.62 20.21
CA VAL A 577 4.95 30.38 19.90
C VAL A 577 5.35 28.91 20.11
N ARG A 578 4.83 28.25 21.16
CA ARG A 578 5.04 26.81 21.39
C ARG A 578 4.41 25.93 20.31
N ILE A 579 3.24 26.28 19.78
CA ILE A 579 2.59 25.57 18.68
C ILE A 579 3.30 25.86 17.34
N GLU A 580 3.74 27.09 17.09
CA GLU A 580 4.45 27.47 15.87
C GLU A 580 5.81 26.77 15.76
N THR A 581 6.58 26.73 16.84
CA THR A 581 7.86 25.99 16.90
C THR A 581 7.67 24.48 16.75
N GLN A 582 6.63 23.89 17.34
CA GLN A 582 6.26 22.49 17.09
C GLN A 582 5.87 22.25 15.62
N ALA A 583 5.08 23.14 15.02
CA ALA A 583 4.68 23.05 13.62
C ALA A 583 5.88 23.23 12.66
N GLU A 584 6.91 24.01 13.03
CA GLU A 584 8.17 24.08 12.28
C GLU A 584 9.04 22.83 12.44
N ALA A 585 9.10 22.23 13.63
CA ALA A 585 9.77 20.95 13.83
C ALA A 585 9.13 19.84 12.97
N ILE A 586 7.79 19.77 12.95
CA ILE A 586 7.03 18.84 12.11
C ILE A 586 7.28 19.14 10.61
N ARG A 587 7.27 20.41 10.19
CA ARG A 587 7.56 20.78 8.78
C ARG A 587 9.01 20.48 8.37
N LYS A 588 9.98 20.55 9.29
CA LYS A 588 11.37 20.11 9.05
C LYS A 588 11.44 18.58 8.90
N PHE A 589 10.76 17.83 9.78
CA PHE A 589 10.68 16.37 9.71
C PHE A 589 10.02 15.88 8.41
N ILE A 590 8.90 16.50 7.99
CA ILE A 590 8.24 16.19 6.70
C ILE A 590 9.23 16.37 5.53
N LYS A 591 9.95 17.49 5.46
CA LYS A 591 10.98 17.73 4.43
C LYS A 591 12.14 16.73 4.47
N GLU A 592 12.45 16.16 5.63
CA GLU A 592 13.45 15.10 5.76
C GLU A 592 12.91 13.75 5.27
N VAL A 593 11.64 13.44 5.56
CA VAL A 593 10.94 12.25 5.05
C VAL A 593 10.78 12.33 3.53
N GLU A 594 10.41 13.48 2.96
CA GLU A 594 10.37 13.73 1.51
C GLU A 594 11.72 13.47 0.84
N LYS A 595 12.83 13.93 1.44
CA LYS A 595 14.20 13.62 0.99
C LYS A 595 14.52 12.12 1.07
N LYS A 596 14.06 11.42 2.13
CA LYS A 596 14.19 9.96 2.29
C LYS A 596 13.33 9.16 1.31
N VAL A 597 12.20 9.71 0.86
CA VAL A 597 11.33 9.12 -0.17
C VAL A 597 11.92 9.30 -1.56
N THR A 598 12.32 10.52 -1.93
CA THR A 598 12.93 10.81 -3.25
C THR A 598 14.25 10.06 -3.46
N THR A 599 15.11 9.98 -2.45
CA THR A 599 16.33 9.15 -2.52
C THR A 599 16.03 7.66 -2.67
N LYS A 600 14.99 7.12 -1.99
CA LYS A 600 14.53 5.74 -2.21
C LYS A 600 13.95 5.53 -3.62
N GLN A 601 13.20 6.48 -4.16
CA GLN A 601 12.72 6.43 -5.55
C GLN A 601 13.89 6.44 -6.54
N GLY A 602 14.95 7.22 -6.28
CA GLY A 602 16.21 7.15 -7.03
C GLY A 602 17.01 5.84 -6.87
N VAL A 603 16.71 5.01 -5.87
CA VAL A 603 17.19 3.61 -5.80
C VAL A 603 16.28 2.69 -6.62
N ILE A 604 14.96 2.86 -6.52
CA ILE A 604 13.98 2.06 -7.29
C ILE A 604 14.17 2.23 -8.80
N VAL A 605 14.37 3.46 -9.30
CA VAL A 605 14.67 3.71 -10.72
C VAL A 605 15.94 2.98 -11.15
N ARG A 606 17.04 3.09 -10.39
CA ARG A 606 18.29 2.37 -10.70
C ARG A 606 18.15 0.85 -10.64
N LEU A 607 17.31 0.32 -9.73
CA LEU A 607 16.99 -1.10 -9.71
C LEU A 607 16.19 -1.51 -10.94
N ASN A 608 15.20 -0.71 -11.37
CA ASN A 608 14.44 -0.95 -12.60
C ASN A 608 15.35 -0.90 -13.84
N ASP A 609 16.31 0.03 -13.92
CA ASP A 609 17.31 0.10 -14.99
C ASP A 609 18.18 -1.16 -15.03
N MET A 610 18.59 -1.69 -13.87
CA MET A 610 19.36 -2.93 -13.77
C MET A 610 18.53 -4.17 -14.10
N VAL A 611 17.25 -4.20 -13.70
CA VAL A 611 16.30 -5.27 -14.10
C VAL A 611 16.05 -5.23 -15.61
N ALA A 612 15.89 -4.05 -16.21
CA ALA A 612 15.74 -3.91 -17.65
C ALA A 612 17.00 -4.37 -18.41
N LYS A 613 18.20 -3.99 -17.94
CA LYS A 613 19.48 -4.48 -18.50
C LYS A 613 19.60 -6.00 -18.38
N ASN A 614 19.28 -6.57 -17.22
CA ASN A 614 19.29 -8.02 -17.02
C ASN A 614 18.29 -8.73 -17.95
N ALA A 615 17.08 -8.17 -18.13
CA ALA A 615 16.09 -8.72 -19.06
C ALA A 615 16.52 -8.63 -20.54
N THR A 616 17.28 -7.59 -20.93
CA THR A 616 17.88 -7.54 -22.28
C THR A 616 19.04 -8.53 -22.44
N LEU A 617 19.87 -8.72 -21.42
CA LEU A 617 20.94 -9.73 -21.42
C LEU A 617 20.39 -11.15 -21.43
N GLU A 618 19.31 -11.42 -20.68
CA GLU A 618 18.63 -12.72 -20.66
C GLU A 618 18.04 -13.05 -22.04
N LYS A 619 17.39 -12.09 -22.70
CA LYS A 619 16.90 -12.24 -24.08
C LYS A 619 18.04 -12.47 -25.07
N LEU A 620 19.16 -11.74 -24.94
CA LEU A 620 20.33 -11.93 -25.78
C LEU A 620 20.91 -13.34 -25.61
N LEU A 621 21.15 -13.77 -24.36
CA LEU A 621 21.67 -15.11 -24.04
C LEU A 621 20.73 -16.23 -24.51
N LYS A 622 19.40 -16.04 -24.41
CA LYS A 622 18.42 -16.98 -24.97
C LYS A 622 18.55 -17.07 -26.50
N SER A 623 18.54 -15.95 -27.21
CA SER A 623 18.72 -15.94 -28.67
C SER A 623 20.08 -16.49 -29.12
N GLN A 624 21.15 -16.29 -28.35
CA GLN A 624 22.46 -16.87 -28.61
C GLN A 624 22.46 -18.38 -28.40
N ASN A 625 21.80 -18.88 -27.35
CA ASN A 625 21.65 -20.32 -27.09
C ASN A 625 20.78 -20.99 -28.16
N GLU A 626 19.68 -20.36 -28.58
CA GLU A 626 18.83 -20.81 -29.70
C GLU A 626 19.63 -20.88 -31.01
N ASN A 627 20.43 -19.86 -31.33
CA ASN A 627 21.32 -19.86 -32.49
C ASN A 627 22.41 -20.93 -32.41
N LEU A 628 23.02 -21.15 -31.24
CA LEU A 628 24.01 -22.22 -31.03
C LEU A 628 23.39 -23.61 -31.13
N GLN A 629 22.16 -23.82 -30.64
CA GLN A 629 21.43 -25.07 -30.82
C GLN A 629 21.09 -25.32 -32.29
N ALA A 630 20.67 -24.29 -33.03
CA ALA A 630 20.43 -24.37 -34.46
C ALA A 630 21.72 -24.70 -35.25
N ALA A 631 22.85 -24.08 -34.90
CA ALA A 631 24.15 -24.36 -35.50
C ALA A 631 24.65 -25.80 -35.20
N ASN A 632 24.55 -26.24 -33.95
CA ASN A 632 24.88 -27.62 -33.56
C ASN A 632 23.99 -28.65 -34.26
N TYR A 633 22.70 -28.35 -34.43
CA TYR A 633 21.77 -29.21 -35.16
C TYR A 633 22.03 -29.23 -36.67
N ALA A 634 22.50 -28.12 -37.26
CA ALA A 634 22.98 -28.08 -38.64
C ALA A 634 24.24 -28.95 -38.81
N HIS A 635 25.24 -28.79 -37.94
CA HIS A 635 26.46 -29.60 -37.94
C HIS A 635 26.16 -31.10 -37.73
N LEU A 636 25.18 -31.47 -36.89
CA LEU A 636 24.74 -32.86 -36.74
C LEU A 636 24.06 -33.40 -38.00
N LYS A 637 23.35 -32.55 -38.77
CA LYS A 637 22.80 -32.92 -40.08
C LYS A 637 23.87 -33.05 -41.16
N GLU A 638 24.92 -32.25 -41.11
CA GLU A 638 26.06 -32.35 -42.02
C GLU A 638 26.84 -33.63 -41.75
N LEU A 639 27.23 -33.88 -40.50
CA LEU A 639 27.86 -35.15 -40.10
C LEU A 639 26.98 -36.38 -40.43
N GLY A 640 25.66 -36.25 -40.30
CA GLY A 640 24.71 -37.29 -40.71
C GLY A 640 24.67 -37.54 -42.22
N ARG A 641 24.88 -36.52 -43.06
CA ARG A 641 25.03 -36.68 -44.52
C ARG A 641 26.37 -37.33 -44.86
N ASP A 642 27.44 -36.91 -44.18
CA ASP A 642 28.78 -37.48 -44.40
C ASP A 642 28.82 -38.96 -44.05
N LEU A 643 28.15 -39.37 -42.96
CA LEU A 643 27.96 -40.79 -42.62
C LEU A 643 27.20 -41.56 -43.71
N VAL A 644 26.08 -41.03 -44.21
CA VAL A 644 25.32 -41.66 -45.31
C VAL A 644 26.14 -41.75 -46.59
N ALA A 645 26.96 -40.74 -46.92
CA ALA A 645 27.86 -40.78 -48.07
C ALA A 645 29.00 -41.80 -47.91
N LEU A 646 29.52 -41.98 -46.69
CA LEU A 646 30.50 -43.02 -46.38
C LEU A 646 29.88 -44.42 -46.42
N GLU A 647 28.65 -44.59 -45.92
CA GLU A 647 27.90 -45.85 -46.07
C GLU A 647 27.65 -46.20 -47.54
N GLU A 648 27.24 -45.23 -48.37
CA GLU A 648 26.99 -45.46 -49.79
C GLU A 648 28.30 -45.87 -50.50
N LYS A 649 29.41 -45.22 -50.18
CA LYS A 649 30.73 -45.62 -50.68
C LYS A 649 31.15 -47.03 -50.22
N ILE A 650 30.74 -47.47 -49.04
CA ILE A 650 30.94 -48.86 -48.59
C ILE A 650 30.04 -49.82 -49.38
N ARG A 651 28.80 -49.43 -49.73
CA ARG A 651 27.92 -50.21 -50.62
C ARG A 651 28.52 -50.33 -52.02
N GLU A 652 29.06 -49.25 -52.58
CA GLU A 652 29.79 -49.24 -53.86
C GLU A 652 30.99 -50.21 -53.82
N MET A 653 31.91 -50.04 -52.86
CA MET A 653 33.09 -50.91 -52.73
C MET A 653 32.74 -52.39 -52.49
N THR A 654 31.64 -52.69 -51.81
CA THR A 654 31.19 -54.09 -51.61
C THR A 654 30.50 -54.65 -52.85
N ALA A 655 29.79 -53.83 -53.63
CA ALA A 655 29.26 -54.21 -54.94
C ALA A 655 30.40 -54.49 -55.94
N GLU A 656 31.40 -53.60 -56.03
CA GLU A 656 32.63 -53.80 -56.84
C GLU A 656 33.35 -55.09 -56.45
N ARG A 657 33.55 -55.34 -55.15
CA ARG A 657 34.12 -56.61 -54.66
C ARG A 657 33.29 -57.82 -55.12
N SER A 658 31.96 -57.76 -55.02
CA SER A 658 31.08 -58.87 -55.44
C SER A 658 31.13 -59.13 -56.95
N TYR A 659 31.34 -58.09 -57.74
CA TYR A 659 31.52 -58.16 -59.19
C TYR A 659 32.89 -58.76 -59.55
N ALA A 660 33.96 -58.33 -58.87
CA ALA A 660 35.30 -58.88 -59.05
C ALA A 660 35.39 -60.37 -58.67
N VAL A 661 34.70 -60.81 -57.60
CA VAL A 661 34.61 -62.23 -57.23
C VAL A 661 33.91 -63.05 -58.31
N LYS A 662 32.76 -62.60 -58.84
CA LYS A 662 32.05 -63.30 -59.93
C LYS A 662 32.91 -63.43 -61.19
N HIS A 663 33.67 -62.38 -61.55
CA HIS A 663 34.62 -62.46 -62.67
C HIS A 663 35.77 -63.44 -62.40
N LEU A 664 36.22 -63.58 -61.15
CA LEU A 664 37.18 -64.61 -60.78
C LEU A 664 36.58 -66.02 -60.90
N ASP A 665 35.34 -66.23 -60.43
CA ASP A 665 34.63 -67.51 -60.54
C ASP A 665 34.42 -67.92 -62.02
N GLU A 666 34.07 -66.97 -62.89
CA GLU A 666 33.97 -67.17 -64.35
C GLU A 666 35.32 -67.55 -64.97
N LEU A 667 36.41 -66.90 -64.57
CA LEU A 667 37.77 -67.22 -65.02
C LEU A 667 38.25 -68.58 -64.51
N GLU A 668 37.95 -68.95 -63.25
CA GLU A 668 38.23 -70.28 -62.71
C GLU A 668 37.43 -71.37 -63.43
N HIS A 669 36.14 -71.12 -63.73
CA HIS A 669 35.32 -72.01 -64.53
C HIS A 669 35.91 -72.21 -65.94
N HIS A 670 36.32 -71.13 -66.61
CA HIS A 670 37.00 -71.22 -67.90
C HIS A 670 38.34 -71.99 -67.82
N ALA A 671 39.15 -71.76 -66.79
CA ALA A 671 40.40 -72.49 -66.58
C ALA A 671 40.16 -73.99 -66.35
N MET A 672 39.14 -74.35 -65.55
CA MET A 672 38.72 -75.74 -65.34
C MET A 672 38.16 -76.39 -66.61
N LEU A 673 37.39 -75.65 -67.42
CA LEU A 673 36.91 -76.12 -68.72
C LEU A 673 38.08 -76.42 -69.69
N TRP A 674 39.09 -75.56 -69.75
CA TRP A 674 40.30 -75.79 -70.55
C TRP A 674 41.12 -76.97 -70.03
N LYS A 675 41.29 -77.10 -68.71
CA LYS A 675 41.93 -78.25 -68.06
C LYS A 675 41.20 -79.56 -68.34
N TYR A 676 39.87 -79.54 -68.37
CA TYR A 676 39.06 -80.69 -68.77
C TYR A 676 39.26 -81.03 -70.26
N LYS A 677 39.20 -80.04 -71.17
CA LYS A 677 39.46 -80.25 -72.60
C LYS A 677 40.84 -80.86 -72.86
N ILE A 678 41.90 -80.34 -72.24
CA ILE A 678 43.27 -80.84 -72.39
C ILE A 678 43.41 -82.27 -71.84
N THR A 679 42.83 -82.56 -70.66
CA THR A 679 42.89 -83.92 -70.09
C THR A 679 41.97 -84.92 -70.80
N PHE A 680 40.92 -84.46 -71.47
CA PHE A 680 40.12 -85.27 -72.39
C PHE A 680 40.90 -85.56 -73.67
N GLU A 681 41.52 -84.56 -74.31
CA GLU A 681 42.37 -84.77 -75.49
C GLU A 681 43.49 -85.76 -75.19
N LEU A 682 44.26 -85.58 -74.10
CA LEU A 682 45.31 -86.51 -73.68
C LEU A 682 44.80 -87.95 -73.49
N LYS A 683 43.59 -88.13 -72.93
CA LYS A 683 42.97 -89.46 -72.80
C LYS A 683 42.56 -90.04 -74.16
N THR A 684 42.01 -89.23 -75.06
CA THR A 684 41.66 -89.69 -76.41
C THR A 684 42.91 -90.00 -77.25
N GLN A 685 43.98 -89.22 -77.14
CA GLN A 685 45.26 -89.50 -77.79
C GLN A 685 45.88 -90.80 -77.26
N ALA A 686 45.82 -91.05 -75.95
CA ALA A 686 46.27 -92.32 -75.36
C ALA A 686 45.38 -93.53 -75.76
N GLN A 687 44.12 -93.30 -76.12
CA GLN A 687 43.23 -94.34 -76.68
C GLN A 687 43.36 -94.49 -78.20
N ILE A 688 44.03 -93.55 -78.88
CA ILE A 688 44.30 -93.54 -80.32
C ILE A 688 45.82 -93.67 -80.57
N ASP A 689 46.54 -94.41 -79.73
CA ASP A 689 47.96 -94.75 -79.93
C ASP A 689 48.10 -95.88 -80.99
N PRO A 690 48.74 -95.63 -82.16
CA PRO A 690 48.82 -96.62 -83.24
C PRO A 690 49.70 -97.85 -82.98
N ASN A 691 50.38 -97.96 -81.83
CA ASN A 691 51.29 -99.09 -81.56
C ASN A 691 50.62 -100.31 -80.91
N VAL A 692 49.44 -100.18 -80.29
CA VAL A 692 48.77 -101.31 -79.62
C VAL A 692 48.09 -102.23 -80.65
N GLY A 693 48.75 -103.34 -80.98
CA GLY A 693 48.21 -104.43 -81.83
C GLY A 693 49.06 -104.80 -83.05
N ARG A 694 50.09 -104.00 -83.39
CA ARG A 694 50.90 -104.14 -84.61
C ARG A 694 51.62 -105.50 -84.75
N ALA A 695 51.91 -106.18 -83.64
CA ALA A 695 52.53 -107.51 -83.61
C ALA A 695 51.56 -108.64 -84.06
N VAL A 696 50.28 -108.57 -83.65
CA VAL A 696 49.28 -109.63 -83.92
C VAL A 696 48.97 -109.69 -85.42
N ILE A 697 48.87 -108.54 -86.07
CA ILE A 697 48.57 -108.41 -87.51
C ILE A 697 49.71 -108.98 -88.38
N MET A 698 50.98 -108.89 -87.92
CA MET A 698 52.12 -109.50 -88.63
C MET A 698 52.23 -111.02 -88.41
N ALA A 699 51.83 -111.53 -87.25
CA ALA A 699 51.80 -112.97 -86.99
C ALA A 699 50.77 -113.69 -87.86
N LEU A 700 49.54 -113.18 -87.90
CA LEU A 700 48.42 -113.80 -88.64
C LEU A 700 48.70 -113.89 -90.15
N LYS A 701 49.31 -112.86 -90.77
CA LYS A 701 49.65 -112.91 -92.20
C LYS A 701 50.68 -114.01 -92.53
N LYS A 702 51.66 -114.28 -91.66
CA LYS A 702 52.67 -115.33 -91.89
C LYS A 702 52.16 -116.77 -91.71
N GLN A 703 50.94 -116.95 -91.20
CA GLN A 703 50.42 -118.28 -90.88
C GLN A 703 49.48 -118.84 -91.96
N CYS A 704 48.84 -117.99 -92.76
CA CYS A 704 48.03 -118.41 -93.92
C CYS A 704 48.89 -119.12 -94.99
N ASP A 705 49.99 -118.49 -95.39
CA ASP A 705 50.78 -118.86 -96.58
C ASP A 705 51.43 -120.25 -96.51
N ARG A 706 51.59 -120.83 -95.31
CA ARG A 706 52.26 -122.14 -95.12
C ARG A 706 51.30 -123.32 -94.97
N LEU A 707 50.05 -123.09 -94.55
CA LEU A 707 49.07 -124.17 -94.36
C LEU A 707 48.56 -124.75 -95.69
N GLN A 708 48.71 -124.03 -96.80
CA GLN A 708 48.30 -124.47 -98.14
C GLN A 708 49.27 -125.48 -98.79
N LEU A 709 50.51 -125.62 -98.31
CA LEU A 709 51.58 -126.33 -99.05
C LEU A 709 51.90 -127.75 -98.56
N THR A 710 51.24 -128.25 -97.50
CA THR A 710 51.52 -129.60 -96.94
C THR A 710 50.29 -130.50 -96.85
N HIS A 711 49.14 -130.08 -97.36
CA HIS A 711 47.94 -130.93 -97.44
C HIS A 711 48.15 -132.09 -98.43
N ASP A 712 48.86 -131.84 -99.53
CA ASP A 712 48.93 -132.74 -100.70
C ASP A 712 49.91 -133.91 -100.53
N GLY A 713 50.88 -133.80 -99.61
CA GLY A 713 51.96 -134.79 -99.47
C GLY A 713 51.61 -136.06 -98.71
N LEU A 714 50.50 -136.09 -97.95
CA LEU A 714 50.21 -137.15 -96.97
C LEU A 714 49.39 -138.34 -97.52
N ALA A 715 49.02 -138.33 -98.80
CA ALA A 715 48.06 -139.27 -99.36
C ALA A 715 48.62 -140.65 -99.77
N LEU A 716 49.89 -140.74 -100.23
CA LEU A 716 50.22 -141.77 -101.23
C LEU A 716 50.85 -143.09 -100.72
N VAL A 717 51.63 -143.10 -99.62
CA VAL A 717 52.43 -144.30 -99.23
C VAL A 717 52.26 -144.71 -97.76
N ARG A 718 51.05 -144.53 -97.23
CA ARG A 718 50.58 -145.13 -95.97
C ARG A 718 50.74 -146.67 -95.93
N GLU A 719 50.68 -147.32 -97.09
CA GLU A 719 50.23 -148.71 -97.20
C GLU A 719 51.17 -149.68 -97.92
N LYS A 720 52.37 -149.27 -98.36
CA LYS A 720 53.43 -150.23 -98.73
C LYS A 720 54.17 -150.80 -97.53
N LEU A 721 53.31 -151.38 -96.68
CA LEU A 721 53.50 -152.63 -96.01
C LEU A 721 54.35 -152.55 -94.72
N ILE A 722 53.61 -152.51 -93.61
CA ILE A 722 53.72 -153.42 -92.45
C ILE A 722 55.19 -153.75 -92.02
N ALA A 723 56.02 -154.58 -92.66
CA ALA A 723 55.77 -155.86 -93.36
C ALA A 723 56.84 -156.89 -92.99
N GLY A 724 56.86 -157.38 -91.75
CA GLY A 724 55.92 -157.08 -90.66
C GLY A 724 56.53 -157.26 -89.27
N LEU A 725 57.85 -157.07 -89.19
CA LEU A 725 58.69 -157.67 -88.17
C LEU A 725 59.51 -156.63 -87.41
N GLU A 726 60.28 -155.80 -88.11
CA GLU A 726 61.20 -154.82 -87.46
C GLU A 726 60.43 -153.73 -86.70
N ASN A 727 59.24 -153.35 -87.20
CA ASN A 727 58.26 -152.53 -86.50
C ASN A 727 57.87 -153.06 -85.09
N ARG A 728 58.09 -154.34 -84.76
CA ARG A 728 57.83 -154.86 -83.40
C ARG A 728 58.94 -154.53 -82.38
N VAL A 729 60.18 -154.30 -82.81
CA VAL A 729 61.29 -153.97 -81.89
C VAL A 729 61.23 -152.49 -81.50
N GLU A 730 61.01 -151.60 -82.48
CA GLU A 730 60.86 -150.16 -82.22
C GLU A 730 59.65 -149.86 -81.31
N ASN A 731 58.58 -150.65 -81.43
CA ASN A 731 57.39 -150.52 -80.58
C ASN A 731 57.69 -150.68 -79.08
N ARG A 732 58.76 -151.37 -78.65
CA ARG A 732 59.13 -151.44 -77.22
C ARG A 732 59.74 -150.13 -76.71
N LYS A 733 60.52 -149.42 -77.54
CA LYS A 733 60.98 -148.04 -77.24
C LYS A 733 59.82 -147.03 -77.28
N ILE A 734 58.86 -147.24 -78.18
CA ILE A 734 57.68 -146.36 -78.31
C ILE A 734 56.73 -146.51 -77.12
N ILE A 735 56.61 -147.69 -76.51
CA ILE A 735 55.84 -147.86 -75.26
C ILE A 735 56.50 -147.09 -74.11
N ASP A 736 57.81 -147.21 -73.90
CA ASP A 736 58.50 -146.48 -72.82
C ASP A 736 58.46 -144.96 -72.99
N THR A 737 58.60 -144.47 -74.23
CA THR A 737 58.46 -143.03 -74.51
C THR A 737 57.01 -142.56 -74.41
N LYS A 738 56.01 -143.36 -74.79
CA LYS A 738 54.59 -143.02 -74.53
C LYS A 738 54.26 -143.00 -73.04
N VAL A 739 54.83 -143.90 -72.22
CA VAL A 739 54.65 -143.88 -70.76
C VAL A 739 55.33 -142.64 -70.14
N LYS A 740 56.56 -142.29 -70.54
CA LYS A 740 57.19 -141.03 -70.09
C LYS A 740 56.39 -139.79 -70.53
N VAL A 741 55.87 -139.75 -71.77
CA VAL A 741 55.09 -138.60 -72.29
C VAL A 741 53.70 -138.49 -71.64
N MET A 742 53.01 -139.60 -71.35
CA MET A 742 51.73 -139.56 -70.62
C MET A 742 51.90 -139.24 -69.13
N ALA A 743 53.08 -139.48 -68.54
CA ALA A 743 53.38 -139.14 -67.15
C ALA A 743 53.82 -137.68 -66.90
N GLN A 744 54.11 -136.88 -67.94
CA GLN A 744 54.68 -135.53 -67.79
C GLN A 744 54.02 -134.44 -68.66
N ARG A 745 52.68 -134.40 -68.74
CA ARG A 745 51.93 -133.22 -69.25
C ARG A 745 50.76 -132.77 -68.34
N LYS A 746 51.10 -132.52 -67.08
CA LYS A 746 50.51 -131.46 -66.23
C LYS A 746 51.67 -130.66 -65.64
N GLY A 747 51.64 -129.32 -65.72
CA GLY A 747 52.72 -128.43 -65.28
C GLY A 747 53.33 -127.63 -66.46
N PHE A 748 53.72 -126.34 -66.36
CA PHE A 748 54.43 -125.61 -65.27
C PHE A 748 55.91 -126.05 -65.22
N ASP A 749 56.94 -125.19 -65.34
CA ASP A 749 56.95 -123.73 -65.53
C ASP A 749 58.36 -123.19 -65.91
N GLY A 750 58.55 -121.86 -65.90
CA GLY A 750 59.62 -121.38 -65.01
C GLY A 750 60.72 -120.47 -65.55
N PRO A 751 61.63 -120.01 -64.65
CA PRO A 751 61.86 -118.57 -64.55
C PRO A 751 63.34 -118.16 -64.44
N ALA A 752 63.84 -117.40 -65.44
CA ALA A 752 65.23 -116.92 -65.48
C ALA A 752 65.38 -115.38 -65.57
N SER A 753 64.28 -114.62 -65.46
CA SER A 753 64.29 -113.15 -65.71
C SER A 753 64.38 -112.27 -64.45
N ILE A 754 64.51 -112.86 -63.26
CA ILE A 754 64.35 -112.14 -61.98
C ILE A 754 65.63 -111.40 -61.56
N GLU A 755 66.80 -111.98 -61.83
CA GLU A 755 68.07 -111.53 -61.26
C GLU A 755 68.61 -110.23 -61.89
N ALA A 756 68.43 -110.05 -63.20
CA ALA A 756 68.89 -108.85 -63.92
C ALA A 756 68.18 -107.55 -63.52
N ASN A 757 66.99 -107.63 -62.91
CA ASN A 757 66.24 -106.46 -62.47
C ASN A 757 66.77 -105.88 -61.14
N LEU A 758 67.46 -106.67 -60.32
CA LEU A 758 67.91 -106.24 -58.99
C LEU A 758 69.03 -105.19 -59.02
N MET A 759 69.92 -105.21 -60.03
CA MET A 759 71.00 -104.22 -60.13
C MET A 759 70.55 -102.83 -60.61
N LYS A 760 69.37 -102.69 -61.25
CA LYS A 760 68.85 -101.37 -61.64
C LYS A 760 68.25 -100.60 -60.46
N GLY A 761 67.53 -101.28 -59.56
CA GLY A 761 66.90 -100.64 -58.41
C GLY A 761 67.87 -99.87 -57.50
N CYS A 762 69.12 -100.34 -57.36
CA CYS A 762 70.16 -99.65 -56.58
C CYS A 762 70.60 -98.30 -57.17
N ALA A 763 70.43 -98.07 -58.47
CA ALA A 763 70.66 -96.77 -59.10
C ALA A 763 69.45 -95.83 -58.95
N GLU A 764 68.24 -96.40 -59.02
CA GLU A 764 66.98 -95.67 -58.86
C GLU A 764 66.81 -95.13 -57.43
N LEU A 765 67.20 -95.90 -56.40
CA LEU A 765 67.12 -95.49 -54.99
C LEU A 765 67.92 -94.21 -54.64
N LYS A 766 69.01 -93.90 -55.37
CA LYS A 766 69.77 -92.63 -55.21
C LYS A 766 69.14 -91.43 -55.94
N LYS A 767 68.13 -91.67 -56.77
CA LYS A 767 67.30 -90.64 -57.41
C LYS A 767 66.06 -90.38 -56.56
N VAL A 768 65.47 -91.45 -56.02
CA VAL A 768 64.32 -91.42 -55.09
C VAL A 768 64.57 -90.51 -53.87
N THR A 769 65.78 -90.44 -53.31
CA THR A 769 66.06 -89.52 -52.18
C THR A 769 65.96 -88.04 -52.57
N LYS A 770 66.50 -87.63 -53.73
CA LYS A 770 66.32 -86.25 -54.24
C LYS A 770 64.90 -85.96 -54.75
N GLU A 771 64.11 -87.00 -55.00
CA GLU A 771 62.68 -86.88 -55.26
C GLU A 771 61.88 -86.81 -53.94
N SER A 772 62.39 -87.40 -52.85
CA SER A 772 61.84 -87.32 -51.48
C SER A 772 61.95 -85.93 -50.87
N ASP A 773 63.07 -85.24 -51.03
CA ASP A 773 63.20 -83.84 -50.56
C ASP A 773 62.16 -82.94 -51.25
N LYS A 774 61.97 -83.17 -52.57
CA LYS A 774 60.91 -82.56 -53.40
C LYS A 774 59.52 -83.16 -53.21
N ILE A 775 59.33 -84.05 -52.24
CA ILE A 775 58.04 -84.47 -51.72
C ILE A 775 57.77 -83.78 -50.37
N SER A 776 58.79 -83.43 -49.58
CA SER A 776 58.60 -82.65 -48.34
C SER A 776 58.07 -81.25 -48.62
N GLU A 777 58.65 -80.50 -49.57
CA GLU A 777 58.11 -79.19 -50.03
C GLU A 777 56.67 -79.31 -50.59
N LYS A 778 56.27 -80.52 -51.02
CA LYS A 778 54.90 -80.83 -51.48
C LYS A 778 53.96 -81.28 -50.37
N ILE A 779 54.46 -81.60 -49.18
CA ILE A 779 53.65 -81.90 -47.99
C ILE A 779 53.31 -80.59 -47.28
N ASP A 780 54.25 -79.66 -47.17
CA ASP A 780 53.99 -78.33 -46.57
C ASP A 780 52.97 -77.55 -47.42
N THR A 781 53.15 -77.51 -48.74
CA THR A 781 52.15 -76.94 -49.68
C THR A 781 50.88 -77.80 -49.84
N GLN A 782 50.79 -78.98 -49.23
CA GLN A 782 49.53 -79.72 -49.07
C GLN A 782 48.82 -79.39 -47.74
N LEU A 783 49.52 -78.93 -46.71
CA LEU A 783 48.92 -78.55 -45.43
C LEU A 783 48.16 -77.22 -45.53
N GLU A 784 48.73 -76.20 -46.17
CA GLU A 784 48.00 -74.93 -46.44
C GLU A 784 46.73 -75.20 -47.28
N VAL A 785 46.85 -76.06 -48.30
CA VAL A 785 45.76 -76.53 -49.15
C VAL A 785 44.74 -77.42 -48.40
N LEU A 786 45.06 -77.94 -47.21
CA LEU A 786 44.13 -78.69 -46.37
C LEU A 786 43.34 -77.77 -45.41
N ASP A 787 43.94 -76.71 -44.86
CA ASP A 787 43.20 -75.73 -44.06
C ASP A 787 42.28 -74.84 -44.93
N GLU A 788 42.68 -74.47 -46.15
CA GLU A 788 41.77 -73.82 -47.10
C GLU A 788 40.58 -74.72 -47.48
N LYS A 789 40.82 -76.03 -47.66
CA LYS A 789 39.73 -77.00 -47.91
C LYS A 789 38.85 -77.22 -46.70
N ARG A 790 39.40 -77.25 -45.49
CA ARG A 790 38.64 -77.33 -44.24
C ARG A 790 37.65 -76.16 -44.13
N ASN A 791 38.11 -74.94 -44.41
CA ASN A 791 37.26 -73.74 -44.35
C ASN A 791 36.18 -73.72 -45.45
N LYS A 792 36.49 -74.25 -46.65
CA LYS A 792 35.47 -74.45 -47.71
C LYS A 792 34.46 -75.53 -47.33
N ILE A 793 34.90 -76.68 -46.80
CA ILE A 793 34.03 -77.77 -46.34
C ILE A 793 33.11 -77.32 -45.19
N THR A 794 33.52 -76.40 -44.32
CA THR A 794 32.61 -75.83 -43.31
C THR A 794 31.53 -74.93 -43.91
N GLY A 795 31.86 -74.09 -44.91
CA GLY A 795 30.85 -73.27 -45.60
C GLY A 795 29.90 -74.12 -46.45
N GLU A 796 30.44 -75.08 -47.21
CA GLU A 796 29.66 -76.06 -47.95
C GLU A 796 28.75 -76.90 -47.02
N ALA A 797 29.17 -77.20 -45.79
CA ALA A 797 28.35 -77.90 -44.81
C ALA A 797 27.19 -77.05 -44.29
N GLU A 798 27.37 -75.75 -44.09
CA GLU A 798 26.29 -74.84 -43.68
C GLU A 798 25.27 -74.64 -44.82
N GLU A 799 25.73 -74.40 -46.05
CA GLU A 799 24.85 -74.33 -47.24
C GLU A 799 24.15 -75.66 -47.53
N LEU A 800 24.81 -76.80 -47.32
CA LEU A 800 24.18 -78.13 -47.40
C LEU A 800 23.19 -78.36 -46.27
N VAL A 801 23.40 -77.85 -45.05
CA VAL A 801 22.42 -77.94 -43.96
C VAL A 801 21.15 -77.18 -44.31
N ASP A 802 21.24 -75.96 -44.86
CA ASP A 802 20.06 -75.21 -45.28
C ASP A 802 19.39 -75.82 -46.52
N CYS A 803 20.17 -76.28 -47.51
CA CYS A 803 19.63 -77.05 -48.63
C CYS A 803 18.99 -78.37 -48.19
N ILE A 804 19.50 -79.03 -47.14
CA ILE A 804 18.89 -80.21 -46.53
C ILE A 804 17.63 -79.82 -45.77
N GLN A 805 17.59 -78.72 -45.02
CA GLN A 805 16.37 -78.26 -44.36
C GLN A 805 15.26 -77.95 -45.36
N ASP A 806 15.56 -77.25 -46.46
CA ASP A 806 14.58 -76.96 -47.51
C ASP A 806 14.21 -78.18 -48.36
N SER A 807 15.16 -79.10 -48.56
CA SER A 807 14.87 -80.42 -49.14
C SER A 807 14.06 -81.29 -48.20
N VAL A 808 14.19 -81.15 -46.88
CA VAL A 808 13.39 -81.84 -45.85
C VAL A 808 12.00 -81.22 -45.81
N LYS A 809 11.82 -79.90 -45.79
CA LYS A 809 10.49 -79.25 -45.91
C LYS A 809 9.77 -79.68 -47.20
N LYS A 810 10.48 -79.79 -48.33
CA LYS A 810 9.97 -80.32 -49.60
C LYS A 810 9.71 -81.83 -49.54
N GLN A 811 10.58 -82.62 -48.90
CA GLN A 811 10.40 -84.06 -48.72
C GLN A 811 9.29 -84.37 -47.72
N GLU A 812 8.99 -83.51 -46.75
CA GLU A 812 7.93 -83.67 -45.77
C GLU A 812 6.58 -83.28 -46.35
N SER A 813 6.49 -82.17 -47.09
CA SER A 813 5.28 -81.84 -47.86
C SER A 813 4.99 -82.91 -48.93
N LEU A 814 6.01 -83.39 -49.66
CA LEU A 814 5.87 -84.54 -50.56
C LEU A 814 5.57 -85.85 -49.81
N ARG A 815 6.14 -86.12 -48.63
CA ARG A 815 5.81 -87.29 -47.81
C ARG A 815 4.41 -87.21 -47.24
N MET A 816 3.87 -86.02 -46.97
CA MET A 816 2.49 -85.85 -46.54
C MET A 816 1.52 -86.08 -47.70
N GLN A 817 1.80 -85.52 -48.88
CA GLN A 817 1.03 -85.82 -50.10
C GLN A 817 1.14 -87.30 -50.53
N LEU A 818 2.33 -87.90 -50.37
CA LEU A 818 2.56 -89.32 -50.68
C LEU A 818 1.98 -90.24 -49.60
N LYS A 819 1.95 -89.82 -48.32
CA LYS A 819 1.17 -90.49 -47.27
C LYS A 819 -0.33 -90.40 -47.58
N GLU A 820 -0.86 -89.22 -47.90
CA GLU A 820 -2.28 -89.02 -48.18
C GLU A 820 -2.74 -89.83 -49.41
N THR A 821 -1.99 -89.77 -50.51
CA THR A 821 -2.25 -90.58 -51.71
C THR A 821 -1.98 -92.06 -51.51
N SER A 822 -1.01 -92.46 -50.68
CA SER A 822 -0.78 -93.87 -50.31
C SER A 822 -1.87 -94.39 -49.37
N HIS A 823 -2.35 -93.60 -48.42
CA HIS A 823 -3.41 -93.94 -47.49
C HIS A 823 -4.75 -94.04 -48.24
N ARG A 824 -5.02 -93.12 -49.18
CA ARG A 824 -6.13 -93.20 -50.14
C ARG A 824 -6.02 -94.43 -51.04
N ARG A 825 -4.87 -94.66 -51.67
CA ARG A 825 -4.64 -95.87 -52.50
C ARG A 825 -4.76 -97.15 -51.67
N SER A 826 -4.41 -97.12 -50.38
CA SER A 826 -4.51 -98.25 -49.46
C SER A 826 -5.96 -98.47 -49.00
N THR A 827 -6.75 -97.43 -48.73
CA THR A 827 -8.20 -97.59 -48.47
C THR A 827 -8.92 -98.13 -49.70
N GLU A 828 -8.60 -97.63 -50.90
CA GLU A 828 -9.15 -98.10 -52.18
C GLU A 828 -8.70 -99.55 -52.51
N LEU A 829 -7.43 -99.91 -52.27
CA LEU A 829 -6.93 -101.29 -52.41
C LEU A 829 -7.48 -102.23 -51.33
N MET A 830 -7.69 -101.79 -50.10
CA MET A 830 -8.26 -102.63 -49.04
C MET A 830 -9.75 -102.84 -49.25
N ALA A 831 -10.50 -101.83 -49.71
CA ALA A 831 -11.91 -102.00 -50.09
C ALA A 831 -12.05 -103.04 -51.21
N THR A 832 -11.28 -102.88 -52.31
CA THR A 832 -11.32 -103.82 -53.44
C THR A 832 -10.78 -105.21 -53.09
N ALA A 833 -9.70 -105.33 -52.30
CA ALA A 833 -9.19 -106.62 -51.84
C ALA A 833 -10.12 -107.30 -50.82
N LEU A 834 -10.86 -106.55 -50.01
CA LEU A 834 -11.87 -107.10 -49.11
C LEU A 834 -13.08 -107.59 -49.91
N GLN A 835 -13.54 -106.85 -50.93
CA GLN A 835 -14.55 -107.32 -51.88
C GLN A 835 -14.09 -108.58 -52.62
N GLN A 836 -12.85 -108.65 -53.13
CA GLN A 836 -12.29 -109.86 -53.74
C GLN A 836 -12.19 -111.04 -52.76
N ARG A 837 -11.85 -110.80 -51.49
CA ARG A 837 -11.86 -111.83 -50.43
C ARG A 837 -13.27 -112.29 -50.07
N MET A 838 -14.29 -111.41 -50.14
CA MET A 838 -15.68 -111.80 -49.99
C MET A 838 -16.13 -112.67 -51.16
N CYS A 839 -15.81 -112.30 -52.41
CA CYS A 839 -16.04 -113.15 -53.59
C CYS A 839 -15.38 -114.54 -53.42
N LYS A 840 -14.09 -114.60 -53.05
CA LYS A 840 -13.41 -115.89 -52.81
C LYS A 840 -14.00 -116.67 -51.64
N ARG A 841 -14.47 -116.03 -50.57
CA ARG A 841 -15.21 -116.73 -49.49
C ARG A 841 -16.52 -117.32 -50.00
N TYR A 842 -17.27 -116.63 -50.84
CA TYR A 842 -18.46 -117.20 -51.47
C TYR A 842 -18.12 -118.36 -52.42
N GLU A 843 -16.98 -118.30 -53.12
CA GLU A 843 -16.46 -119.42 -53.93
C GLU A 843 -15.98 -120.62 -53.08
N ASP A 844 -15.26 -120.40 -51.98
CA ASP A 844 -14.76 -121.46 -51.10
C ASP A 844 -15.87 -122.10 -50.24
N ILE A 845 -16.91 -121.34 -49.89
CA ILE A 845 -18.17 -121.87 -49.34
C ILE A 845 -18.88 -122.74 -50.40
N ARG A 846 -19.02 -122.26 -51.63
CA ARG A 846 -19.59 -123.03 -52.76
C ARG A 846 -18.79 -124.32 -53.06
N ASN A 847 -17.49 -124.32 -52.76
CA ASN A 847 -16.60 -125.47 -52.90
C ASN A 847 -16.45 -126.33 -51.63
N ASN A 848 -17.25 -126.08 -50.57
CA ASN A 848 -17.22 -126.79 -49.28
C ASN A 848 -15.84 -126.83 -48.59
N LYS A 849 -14.98 -125.82 -48.81
CA LYS A 849 -13.62 -125.74 -48.24
C LYS A 849 -13.51 -124.80 -47.03
N TRP A 850 -14.60 -124.17 -46.62
CA TRP A 850 -14.61 -123.24 -45.49
C TRP A 850 -15.87 -123.38 -44.63
N SER A 851 -15.71 -123.91 -43.41
CA SER A 851 -16.77 -124.02 -42.40
C SER A 851 -16.51 -123.08 -41.23
N VAL A 852 -17.42 -122.15 -40.97
CA VAL A 852 -17.30 -121.20 -39.84
C VAL A 852 -17.94 -121.81 -38.59
N GLN A 853 -17.14 -122.01 -37.54
CA GLN A 853 -17.66 -122.38 -36.22
C GLN A 853 -18.24 -121.15 -35.51
N ILE A 854 -19.52 -120.89 -35.79
CA ILE A 854 -20.39 -120.00 -35.03
C ILE A 854 -20.55 -120.57 -33.60
N LYS A 855 -20.45 -119.74 -32.56
CA LYS A 855 -20.45 -120.21 -31.16
C LYS A 855 -21.74 -119.90 -30.40
N SER A 856 -22.48 -118.88 -30.81
CA SER A 856 -23.87 -118.66 -30.40
C SER A 856 -24.70 -118.13 -31.57
N THR A 857 -25.98 -117.80 -31.39
CA THR A 857 -26.84 -117.29 -32.48
C THR A 857 -26.19 -116.11 -33.20
N VAL A 858 -26.22 -116.12 -34.55
CA VAL A 858 -25.41 -115.25 -35.42
C VAL A 858 -25.49 -113.77 -35.08
N GLU A 859 -26.64 -113.29 -34.59
CA GLU A 859 -26.86 -111.90 -34.19
C GLU A 859 -26.05 -111.52 -32.93
N ASN A 860 -25.93 -112.43 -31.95
CA ASN A 860 -25.10 -112.23 -30.76
C ASN A 860 -23.62 -112.26 -31.11
N ASP A 861 -23.18 -113.21 -31.94
CA ASP A 861 -21.79 -113.27 -32.43
C ASP A 861 -21.46 -112.02 -33.30
N LEU A 862 -22.47 -111.41 -33.97
CA LEU A 862 -22.34 -110.15 -34.71
C LEU A 862 -22.26 -108.91 -33.80
N GLU A 863 -23.10 -108.80 -32.77
CA GLU A 863 -22.99 -107.72 -31.78
C GLU A 863 -21.71 -107.83 -30.96
N GLU A 864 -21.30 -109.03 -30.55
CA GLU A 864 -20.00 -109.26 -29.91
C GLU A 864 -18.86 -108.79 -30.81
N THR A 865 -18.89 -109.12 -32.12
CA THR A 865 -17.81 -108.70 -33.04
C THR A 865 -17.84 -107.20 -33.32
N GLN A 866 -19.00 -106.56 -33.43
CA GLN A 866 -19.09 -105.08 -33.54
C GLN A 866 -18.59 -104.40 -32.26
N ASN A 867 -18.96 -104.88 -31.07
CA ASN A 867 -18.46 -104.35 -29.80
C ASN A 867 -16.94 -104.58 -29.65
N LYS A 868 -16.42 -105.73 -30.07
CA LYS A 868 -14.97 -106.02 -30.12
C LYS A 868 -14.25 -105.11 -31.12
N CYS A 869 -14.84 -104.81 -32.27
CA CYS A 869 -14.29 -103.84 -33.23
C CYS A 869 -14.37 -102.37 -32.74
N GLY A 870 -15.39 -102.01 -31.97
CA GLY A 870 -15.48 -100.71 -31.29
C GLY A 870 -14.41 -100.56 -30.19
N LEU A 871 -14.26 -101.58 -29.34
CA LEU A 871 -13.20 -101.65 -28.33
C LEU A 871 -11.80 -101.62 -28.97
N LEU A 872 -11.56 -102.38 -30.04
CA LEU A 872 -10.32 -102.33 -30.80
C LEU A 872 -10.08 -100.95 -31.44
N GLY A 873 -11.12 -100.26 -31.92
CA GLY A 873 -11.02 -98.88 -32.41
C GLY A 873 -10.54 -97.91 -31.32
N ASN A 874 -11.18 -97.96 -30.14
CA ASN A 874 -10.81 -97.14 -28.99
C ASN A 874 -9.38 -97.46 -28.49
N VAL A 875 -9.01 -98.74 -28.42
CA VAL A 875 -7.67 -99.19 -28.03
C VAL A 875 -6.63 -98.74 -29.06
N VAL A 876 -6.88 -98.87 -30.37
CA VAL A 876 -5.99 -98.36 -31.41
C VAL A 876 -5.84 -96.84 -31.30
N GLN A 877 -6.92 -96.08 -31.10
CA GLN A 877 -6.86 -94.62 -30.98
C GLN A 877 -6.10 -94.17 -29.72
N MET A 878 -6.20 -94.91 -28.60
CA MET A 878 -5.40 -94.65 -27.40
C MET A 878 -3.91 -95.03 -27.60
N LEU A 879 -3.63 -96.16 -28.26
CA LEU A 879 -2.26 -96.57 -28.59
C LEU A 879 -1.59 -95.63 -29.60
N MET A 880 -2.34 -95.01 -30.52
CA MET A 880 -1.82 -93.98 -31.43
C MET A 880 -1.36 -92.71 -30.70
N GLN A 881 -1.91 -92.40 -29.52
CA GLN A 881 -1.44 -91.32 -28.66
C GLN A 881 -0.25 -91.74 -27.78
N GLN A 882 -0.13 -93.03 -27.43
CA GLN A 882 0.88 -93.53 -26.49
C GLN A 882 2.14 -94.10 -27.15
N LEU A 883 2.08 -94.58 -28.40
CA LEU A 883 3.18 -95.28 -29.08
C LEU A 883 3.38 -94.79 -30.54
N PRO A 884 4.10 -93.66 -30.75
CA PRO A 884 4.35 -93.09 -32.08
C PRO A 884 5.10 -94.02 -33.05
N GLU A 885 5.87 -94.98 -32.55
CA GLU A 885 6.69 -95.90 -33.38
C GLU A 885 5.86 -96.90 -34.19
N ILE A 886 4.65 -97.24 -33.72
CA ILE A 886 3.78 -98.25 -34.34
C ILE A 886 2.74 -97.59 -35.27
N LEU A 887 2.75 -96.26 -35.38
CA LEU A 887 1.76 -95.45 -36.09
C LEU A 887 1.40 -95.97 -37.50
N PRO A 888 2.32 -96.30 -38.43
CA PRO A 888 1.92 -96.75 -39.77
C PRO A 888 1.24 -98.13 -39.81
N LYS A 889 1.37 -98.95 -38.77
CA LYS A 889 0.59 -100.20 -38.61
C LYS A 889 -0.75 -99.93 -37.95
N LEU A 890 -0.78 -99.03 -36.96
CA LEU A 890 -2.01 -98.57 -36.31
C LEU A 890 -2.92 -97.82 -37.29
N ASP A 891 -2.37 -96.99 -38.19
CA ASP A 891 -3.07 -96.31 -39.29
C ASP A 891 -3.79 -97.31 -40.21
N MET A 892 -3.11 -98.39 -40.62
CA MET A 892 -3.75 -99.45 -41.44
C MET A 892 -4.82 -100.22 -40.66
N LEU A 893 -4.62 -100.46 -39.36
CA LEU A 893 -5.63 -101.10 -38.50
C LEU A 893 -6.84 -100.17 -38.28
N ALA A 894 -6.63 -98.87 -38.08
CA ALA A 894 -7.68 -97.87 -37.98
C ALA A 894 -8.48 -97.77 -39.29
N VAL A 895 -7.82 -97.79 -40.45
CA VAL A 895 -8.48 -97.92 -41.76
C VAL A 895 -9.33 -99.19 -41.83
N GLN A 896 -8.78 -100.36 -41.49
CA GLN A 896 -9.51 -101.63 -41.54
C GLN A 896 -10.71 -101.66 -40.59
N ILE A 897 -10.56 -101.14 -39.37
CA ILE A 897 -11.64 -101.02 -38.38
C ILE A 897 -12.71 -100.01 -38.87
N SER A 898 -12.30 -98.90 -39.51
CA SER A 898 -13.25 -97.93 -40.06
C SER A 898 -14.06 -98.49 -41.24
N LEU A 899 -13.44 -99.34 -42.08
CA LEU A 899 -14.09 -100.07 -43.17
C LEU A 899 -15.00 -101.21 -42.68
N ALA A 900 -14.71 -101.79 -41.50
CA ALA A 900 -15.55 -102.80 -40.86
C ALA A 900 -16.74 -102.18 -40.10
N ASN A 901 -16.54 -101.05 -39.41
CA ASN A 901 -17.57 -100.40 -38.60
C ASN A 901 -18.52 -99.52 -39.42
N LYS A 902 -18.09 -98.98 -40.58
CA LYS A 902 -19.01 -98.32 -41.52
C LYS A 902 -19.90 -99.38 -42.18
N LYS A 903 -21.18 -99.40 -41.82
CA LYS A 903 -22.22 -100.16 -42.54
C LYS A 903 -22.21 -99.74 -44.02
N LEU A 904 -21.68 -100.61 -44.89
CA LEU A 904 -21.45 -100.37 -46.31
C LEU A 904 -22.76 -100.36 -47.12
N THR A 905 -23.55 -99.31 -46.92
CA THR A 905 -24.60 -98.90 -47.86
C THR A 905 -23.99 -97.92 -48.86
N PHE A 906 -23.52 -98.44 -50.00
CA PHE A 906 -23.15 -97.63 -51.17
C PHE A 906 -24.37 -97.51 -52.12
N PRO A 907 -24.99 -96.33 -52.24
CA PRO A 907 -25.78 -95.97 -53.41
C PRO A 907 -24.87 -95.25 -54.43
N TYR A 908 -24.30 -96.02 -55.35
CA TYR A 908 -23.55 -95.61 -56.56
C TYR A 908 -22.36 -94.65 -56.36
#